data_AF-A0A6P2EVZ5-F1
#
_entry.id   AF-A0A6P2EVZ5-F1
#
_cell.length_a   1.000
_cell.length_b   1.000
_cell.length_c   1.000
_cell.angle_alpha   90.00
_cell.angle_beta   90.00
_cell.angle_gamma   90.00
#
_symmetry.space_group_name_H-M   'P 1'
#
loop_
_entity.id
_entity.type
_entity.pdbx_description
1 polymer ?
#
loop_
_entity_poly.entity_id
_entity_poly.type
_entity_poly.pdbx_seq_one_letter_code
_entity_poly.pdbx_strand_id
1 'polypeptide(L)'
;MSLFSRRALMLLLLALPAWARALDFGFRPPGDPDDPAAADVMRDLAQRIVPVYQEAETDAFLANMTALQIVSGAYRAAADSNRTLRGRQQGKPFDGLAERAVLDGIYARALALEANERLGFAKAFARAFQELVTPLDDARASAVIARLEMPAAAYREPVQQAFDQWRAKGSIPQADAVALVRAWLAYQSRRSFAALLPELVAAEQSRRYAAESEIVRIPVRSGVVIHANVVRPGGAKTPLPTLLRFTLDPAEDDAQRSALKGYVGVTAYVRGRTPDGKGAVWPFVRDGEDAAAVIGWIARQPWSDGRVGMLGDGYSGYAAWAAARRRPAALKAIATMAPMAPGIDFPMAGQIYRNAMVRWAQEHASGLPLRPGTSAEQDTRWQALDARWYSIGGPYWDIDRVLLGKRSKLIRTWLTHPSHDRYWRKFLPSAKQFAQIDIPVLGIAGYYGAEAGALYFHQEHRRNRPQADTTLLIGPYDADSIRLGTAAQLRGYTLDPTARVDLPELRYQWFDHVFKGAKKPSLLQDRVNYQVMGADEWRHAPALDAPDRNRLRLYLDTRERDGPRRLSQSPSEGDGSAQLSVDLADRSDARIPWPDALRARQLPGRNSLRFASDPLPKDIEIDGSLRGEFDITPSRQDVDFSVSLYEETANGDYQLLFEPYDFRASYAGHRVYRHLLRAGERQSLAFTAERLTARKLAAGSRIVLLVGLVKRPDRQINYGSGKDVNSETLADAKRPVRVRWHAGSHVEIQTRGP
;
A
#
# COMPACT_ATOMS: atom_id res chain seq x y z
N MET A 1 31.03 84.06 -13.69
CA MET A 1 29.98 84.32 -14.71
C MET A 1 29.92 83.11 -15.64
N SER A 2 28.83 82.36 -15.81
CA SER A 2 27.54 82.25 -15.14
C SER A 2 27.10 80.79 -15.24
N LEU A 3 26.42 80.31 -14.21
CA LEU A 3 25.73 79.02 -14.18
C LEU A 3 24.67 79.00 -15.29
N PHE A 4 24.75 78.08 -16.25
CA PHE A 4 23.67 77.39 -16.98
C PHE A 4 24.33 76.67 -18.19
N SER A 5 24.05 75.37 -18.34
CA SER A 5 24.49 74.47 -19.43
C SER A 5 25.71 73.56 -19.19
N ARG A 6 25.68 72.73 -18.13
CA ARG A 6 26.28 71.37 -18.15
C ARG A 6 25.41 70.33 -17.41
N ARG A 7 24.09 70.42 -17.61
CA ARG A 7 23.12 69.34 -17.33
C ARG A 7 22.84 68.58 -18.62
N ALA A 8 23.79 67.77 -19.10
CA ALA A 8 23.56 66.74 -20.13
C ALA A 8 24.86 65.97 -20.41
N LEU A 9 25.40 65.22 -19.44
CA LEU A 9 26.18 64.00 -19.69
C LEU A 9 26.52 63.25 -18.38
N MET A 10 25.63 63.31 -17.38
CA MET A 10 25.86 62.73 -16.05
C MET A 10 24.68 61.82 -15.65
N LEU A 11 24.18 61.02 -16.61
CA LEU A 11 23.05 60.09 -16.46
C LEU A 11 23.09 58.97 -17.53
N LEU A 12 24.24 58.29 -17.68
CA LEU A 12 24.36 57.08 -18.54
C LEU A 12 25.39 56.07 -18.00
N LEU A 13 25.44 55.92 -16.68
CA LEU A 13 26.21 54.89 -15.96
C LEU A 13 25.35 54.25 -14.86
N LEU A 14 24.12 53.90 -15.20
CA LEU A 14 23.26 53.01 -14.42
C LEU A 14 23.01 51.74 -15.22
N ALA A 15 23.48 50.63 -14.65
CA ALA A 15 22.96 49.28 -14.84
C ALA A 15 22.62 48.88 -16.29
N LEU A 16 23.61 48.38 -17.03
CA LEU A 16 23.33 47.29 -17.96
C LEU A 16 23.07 46.06 -17.09
N PRO A 17 21.85 45.50 -17.06
CA PRO A 17 21.69 44.16 -16.54
C PRO A 17 22.50 43.26 -17.46
N ALA A 18 23.30 42.34 -16.91
CA ALA A 18 23.83 41.24 -17.68
C ALA A 18 22.63 40.42 -18.16
N TRP A 19 22.06 40.77 -19.32
CA TRP A 19 21.16 39.91 -20.05
C TRP A 19 22.04 38.76 -20.56
N ALA A 20 22.22 37.73 -19.73
CA ALA A 20 22.63 36.43 -20.20
C ALA A 20 21.57 36.00 -21.21
N ARG A 21 21.79 36.29 -22.50
CA ARG A 21 20.99 35.69 -23.56
C ARG A 21 21.11 34.19 -23.37
N ALA A 22 19.98 33.52 -23.15
CA ALA A 22 19.94 32.07 -23.17
C ALA A 22 20.55 31.63 -24.51
N LEU A 23 21.64 30.85 -24.44
CA LEU A 23 22.28 30.31 -25.62
C LEU A 23 21.36 29.25 -26.23
N ASP A 24 20.95 29.48 -27.47
CA ASP A 24 20.14 28.54 -28.25
C ASP A 24 21.02 27.80 -29.26
N PHE A 25 20.77 26.51 -29.42
CA PHE A 25 21.49 25.65 -30.36
C PHE A 25 20.57 25.22 -31.48
N GLY A 26 20.99 25.37 -32.74
CA GLY A 26 20.27 24.78 -33.87
C GLY A 26 20.14 23.26 -33.68
N PHE A 27 18.92 22.72 -33.79
CA PHE A 27 18.66 21.32 -33.47
C PHE A 27 17.52 20.76 -34.33
N ARG A 28 17.81 19.70 -35.08
CA ARG A 28 16.87 19.01 -35.97
C ARG A 28 17.02 17.50 -35.76
N PRO A 29 16.39 16.93 -34.74
CA PRO A 29 16.48 15.51 -34.45
C PRO A 29 15.67 14.68 -35.47
N PRO A 30 16.06 13.41 -35.71
CA PRO A 30 15.28 12.47 -36.52
C PRO A 30 13.90 12.20 -35.92
N GLY A 31 13.02 11.56 -36.70
CA GLY A 31 11.65 11.19 -36.30
C GLY A 31 11.59 10.27 -35.08
N ASP A 32 12.61 9.44 -34.91
CA ASP A 32 12.64 8.34 -33.96
C ASP A 32 14.00 8.29 -33.22
N PRO A 33 14.03 8.13 -31.88
CA PRO A 33 15.26 7.90 -31.10
C PRO A 33 16.09 6.67 -31.53
N ASP A 34 15.47 5.70 -32.20
CA ASP A 34 16.11 4.50 -32.74
C ASP A 34 16.74 4.71 -34.13
N ASP A 35 16.54 5.88 -34.75
CA ASP A 35 17.14 6.23 -36.04
C ASP A 35 18.68 6.20 -35.94
N PRO A 36 19.40 5.57 -36.89
CA PRO A 36 20.87 5.53 -36.89
C PRO A 36 21.53 6.91 -36.81
N ALA A 37 20.91 7.95 -37.38
CA ALA A 37 21.42 9.32 -37.35
C ALA A 37 21.26 10.01 -35.98
N ALA A 38 20.41 9.49 -35.09
CA ALA A 38 20.12 10.11 -33.80
C ALA A 38 21.38 10.23 -32.93
N ALA A 39 22.27 9.22 -32.96
CA ALA A 39 23.52 9.25 -32.21
C ALA A 39 24.46 10.37 -32.66
N ASP A 40 24.57 10.61 -33.97
CA ASP A 40 25.43 11.65 -34.52
C ASP A 40 24.85 13.04 -34.25
N VAL A 41 23.53 13.22 -34.38
CA VAL A 41 22.84 14.48 -34.05
C VAL A 41 23.01 14.83 -32.57
N MET A 42 22.89 13.84 -31.68
CA MET A 42 23.08 14.07 -30.24
C MET A 42 24.55 14.32 -29.89
N ARG A 43 25.49 13.66 -30.56
CA ARG A 43 26.93 13.91 -30.40
C ARG A 43 27.29 15.34 -30.81
N ASP A 44 26.83 15.79 -31.97
CA ASP A 44 27.05 17.16 -32.46
C ASP A 44 26.48 18.20 -31.49
N LEU A 45 25.24 18.01 -31.02
CA LEU A 45 24.64 18.90 -30.03
C LEU A 45 25.50 18.99 -28.75
N ALA A 46 25.93 17.85 -28.21
CA ALA A 46 26.78 17.82 -27.03
C ALA A 46 28.14 18.50 -27.26
N GLN A 47 28.79 18.27 -28.41
CA GLN A 47 30.07 18.89 -28.77
C GLN A 47 29.98 20.42 -28.83
N ARG A 48 28.85 20.96 -29.32
CA ARG A 48 28.61 22.41 -29.35
C ARG A 48 28.37 23.01 -27.97
N ILE A 49 27.80 22.25 -27.04
CA ILE A 49 27.49 22.71 -25.68
C ILE A 49 28.71 22.68 -24.75
N VAL A 50 29.53 21.62 -24.81
CA VAL A 50 30.70 21.41 -23.92
C VAL A 50 31.57 22.67 -23.71
N PRO A 51 32.01 23.41 -24.75
CA PRO A 51 32.92 24.55 -24.57
C PRO A 51 32.27 25.80 -23.94
N VAL A 52 30.93 25.89 -23.95
CA VAL A 52 30.19 27.06 -23.47
C VAL A 52 29.35 26.77 -22.23
N TYR A 53 29.30 25.52 -21.76
CA TYR A 53 28.50 25.13 -20.61
C TYR A 53 29.05 25.73 -19.32
N GLN A 54 28.19 26.43 -18.59
CA GLN A 54 28.48 27.01 -17.29
C GLN A 54 27.37 26.61 -16.31
N GLU A 55 27.76 26.39 -15.06
CA GLU A 55 26.85 26.08 -13.96
C GLU A 55 27.51 26.55 -12.67
N ALA A 56 26.76 27.26 -11.83
CA ALA A 56 27.29 27.86 -10.61
C ALA A 56 27.59 26.79 -9.56
N GLU A 57 26.71 25.81 -9.44
CA GLU A 57 26.86 24.70 -8.50
C GLU A 57 27.83 23.65 -9.06
N THR A 58 29.01 23.53 -8.44
CA THR A 58 30.10 22.65 -8.93
C THR A 58 29.67 21.19 -9.09
N ASP A 59 28.85 20.67 -8.17
CA ASP A 59 28.38 19.29 -8.22
C ASP A 59 27.41 19.07 -9.39
N ALA A 60 26.52 20.04 -9.63
CA ALA A 60 25.62 20.03 -10.79
C ALA A 60 26.40 20.21 -12.11
N PHE A 61 27.41 21.08 -12.11
CA PHE A 61 28.32 21.28 -13.23
C PHE A 61 28.97 19.96 -13.62
N LEU A 62 29.62 19.27 -12.67
CA LEU A 62 30.31 18.01 -12.95
C LEU A 62 29.35 16.92 -13.43
N ALA A 63 28.15 16.81 -12.84
CA ALA A 63 27.15 15.83 -13.28
C ALA A 63 26.67 16.10 -14.71
N ASN A 64 26.45 17.36 -15.08
CA ASN A 64 26.10 17.76 -16.44
C ASN A 64 27.24 17.55 -17.43
N MET A 65 28.42 17.99 -17.05
CA MET A 65 29.61 17.90 -17.86
C MET A 65 29.99 16.44 -18.15
N THR A 66 29.85 15.53 -17.18
CA THR A 66 30.01 14.08 -17.43
C THR A 66 29.06 13.61 -18.53
N ALA A 67 27.76 13.93 -18.45
CA ALA A 67 26.80 13.47 -19.46
C ALA A 67 27.10 14.05 -20.86
N LEU A 68 27.41 15.35 -20.92
CA LEU A 68 27.82 16.03 -22.15
C LEU A 68 29.08 15.39 -22.76
N GLN A 69 30.10 15.14 -21.95
CA GLN A 69 31.36 14.54 -22.40
C GLN A 69 31.20 13.08 -22.84
N ILE A 70 30.30 12.30 -22.22
CA ILE A 70 29.96 10.96 -22.72
C ILE A 70 29.36 11.08 -24.12
N VAL A 71 28.29 11.86 -24.27
CA VAL A 71 27.55 11.95 -25.54
C VAL A 71 28.40 12.60 -26.64
N SER A 72 29.29 13.53 -26.31
CA SER A 72 30.20 14.18 -27.26
C SER A 72 31.34 13.28 -27.76
N GLY A 73 31.56 12.12 -27.13
CA GLY A 73 32.68 11.21 -27.40
C GLY A 73 33.97 11.50 -26.61
N ALA A 74 33.95 12.46 -25.68
CA ALA A 74 35.10 12.83 -24.85
C ALA A 74 35.26 11.91 -23.62
N TYR A 75 35.34 10.60 -23.83
CA TYR A 75 35.18 9.60 -22.78
C TYR A 75 36.21 9.70 -21.63
N ARG A 76 37.47 10.04 -21.92
CA ARG A 76 38.48 10.25 -20.87
C ARG A 76 38.11 11.41 -19.96
N ALA A 77 37.73 12.55 -20.55
CA ALA A 77 37.29 13.73 -19.80
C ALA A 77 36.02 13.42 -18.99
N ALA A 78 35.07 12.66 -19.57
CA ALA A 78 33.87 12.22 -18.86
C ALA A 78 34.20 11.41 -17.60
N ALA A 79 35.13 10.45 -17.72
CA ALA A 79 35.56 9.62 -16.60
C ALA A 79 36.26 10.43 -15.50
N ASP A 80 37.04 11.45 -15.86
CA ASP A 80 37.74 12.32 -14.91
C ASP A 80 36.78 13.30 -14.20
N SER A 81 35.85 13.92 -14.94
CA SER A 81 34.77 14.73 -14.38
C SER A 81 33.92 13.93 -13.40
N ASN A 82 33.54 12.71 -13.78
CA ASN A 82 32.73 11.83 -12.93
C ASN A 82 33.50 11.37 -11.68
N ARG A 83 34.78 11.02 -11.83
CA ARG A 83 35.64 10.65 -10.69
C ARG A 83 35.73 11.79 -9.68
N THR A 84 35.87 13.02 -10.16
CA THR A 84 35.88 14.23 -9.32
C THR A 84 34.55 14.40 -8.59
N LEU A 85 33.42 14.26 -9.30
CA LEU A 85 32.08 14.31 -8.68
C LEU A 85 31.95 13.26 -7.56
N ARG A 86 32.28 11.99 -7.84
CA ARG A 86 32.19 10.92 -6.85
C ARG A 86 33.10 11.17 -5.65
N GLY A 87 34.32 11.68 -5.86
CA GLY A 87 35.21 12.08 -4.77
C GLY A 87 34.57 13.12 -3.86
N ARG A 88 33.87 14.10 -4.44
CA ARG A 88 33.12 15.13 -3.70
C ARG A 88 31.86 14.62 -3.00
N GLN A 89 31.31 13.50 -3.44
CA GLN A 89 30.19 12.83 -2.77
C GLN A 89 30.64 11.86 -1.65
N GLN A 90 31.94 11.60 -1.50
CA GLN A 90 32.43 10.75 -0.41
C GLN A 90 32.10 11.37 0.96
N GLY A 91 31.55 10.56 1.87
CA GLY A 91 31.14 11.00 3.20
C GLY A 91 29.81 11.76 3.25
N LYS A 92 29.20 12.10 2.11
CA LYS A 92 27.85 12.69 2.05
C LYS A 92 26.76 11.58 2.07
N PRO A 93 25.51 11.92 2.42
CA PRO A 93 24.38 11.01 2.25
C PRO A 93 24.30 10.48 0.81
N PHE A 94 23.92 9.22 0.65
CA PHE A 94 23.74 8.61 -0.67
C PHE A 94 22.39 9.02 -1.26
N ASP A 95 22.33 10.21 -1.82
CA ASP A 95 21.16 10.79 -2.47
C ASP A 95 21.11 10.48 -3.97
N GLY A 96 20.14 11.07 -4.69
CA GLY A 96 19.97 10.87 -6.13
C GLY A 96 21.16 11.36 -6.97
N LEU A 97 21.94 12.34 -6.47
CA LEU A 97 23.14 12.81 -7.15
C LEU A 97 24.28 11.80 -6.97
N ALA A 98 24.48 11.28 -5.77
CA ALA A 98 25.46 10.24 -5.49
C ALA A 98 25.16 8.95 -6.28
N GLU A 99 23.90 8.49 -6.30
CA GLU A 99 23.43 7.34 -7.09
C GLU A 99 23.75 7.56 -8.58
N ARG A 100 23.38 8.73 -9.11
CA ARG A 100 23.65 9.08 -10.50
C ARG A 100 25.14 9.14 -10.82
N ALA A 101 25.96 9.68 -9.93
CA ALA A 101 27.40 9.74 -10.13
C ALA A 101 28.01 8.34 -10.27
N VAL A 102 27.48 7.34 -9.56
CA VAL A 102 27.87 5.94 -9.75
C VAL A 102 27.40 5.42 -11.13
N LEU A 103 26.13 5.60 -11.48
CA LEU A 103 25.54 5.10 -12.73
C LEU A 103 26.22 5.65 -13.99
N ASP A 104 26.30 6.98 -14.10
CA ASP A 104 26.96 7.66 -15.21
C ASP A 104 28.46 7.31 -15.21
N GLY A 105 29.03 7.07 -14.01
CA GLY A 105 30.42 6.68 -13.82
C GLY A 105 30.78 5.30 -14.33
N ILE A 106 29.87 4.32 -14.22
CA ILE A 106 30.07 2.97 -14.78
C ILE A 106 30.19 3.08 -16.30
N TYR A 107 29.27 3.78 -16.95
CA TYR A 107 29.27 3.90 -18.40
C TYR A 107 30.43 4.76 -18.93
N ALA A 108 30.72 5.90 -18.28
CA ALA A 108 31.88 6.73 -18.62
C ALA A 108 33.21 5.95 -18.50
N ARG A 109 33.36 5.18 -17.41
CA ARG A 109 34.56 4.36 -17.19
C ARG A 109 34.67 3.24 -18.22
N ALA A 110 33.56 2.58 -18.56
CA ALA A 110 33.52 1.54 -19.58
C ALA A 110 33.97 2.08 -20.96
N LEU A 111 33.39 3.20 -21.41
CA LEU A 111 33.75 3.83 -22.68
C LEU A 111 35.20 4.33 -22.70
N ALA A 112 35.69 4.87 -21.58
CA ALA A 112 37.09 5.28 -21.46
C ALA A 112 38.06 4.09 -21.50
N LEU A 113 37.70 2.96 -20.88
CA LEU A 113 38.47 1.72 -20.94
C LEU A 113 38.50 1.13 -22.36
N GLU A 114 37.35 1.10 -23.04
CA GLU A 114 37.25 0.63 -24.42
C GLU A 114 38.11 1.46 -25.38
N ALA A 115 38.00 2.78 -25.31
CA ALA A 115 38.72 3.68 -26.20
C ALA A 115 40.24 3.70 -25.96
N ASN A 116 40.69 3.60 -24.70
CA ASN A 116 42.11 3.77 -24.35
C ASN A 116 42.88 2.45 -24.20
N GLU A 117 42.24 1.38 -23.73
CA GLU A 117 42.91 0.09 -23.44
C GLU A 117 42.59 -0.98 -24.51
N ARG A 118 41.83 -0.65 -25.56
CA ARG A 118 41.37 -1.58 -26.63
C ARG A 118 40.67 -2.83 -26.07
N LEU A 119 40.10 -2.73 -24.88
CA LEU A 119 39.21 -3.74 -24.31
C LEU A 119 37.86 -3.66 -25.03
N GLY A 120 37.32 -4.77 -25.51
CA GLY A 120 35.95 -4.76 -26.04
C GLY A 120 34.94 -4.30 -24.98
N PHE A 121 33.92 -3.53 -25.37
CA PHE A 121 32.94 -2.89 -24.48
C PHE A 121 32.45 -3.80 -23.33
N ALA A 122 32.13 -5.07 -23.62
CA ALA A 122 31.63 -6.00 -22.62
C ALA A 122 32.60 -6.20 -21.43
N LYS A 123 33.90 -6.38 -21.71
CA LYS A 123 34.93 -6.53 -20.67
C LYS A 123 35.18 -5.22 -19.94
N ALA A 124 35.17 -4.10 -20.68
CA ALA A 124 35.33 -2.77 -20.12
C ALA A 124 34.18 -2.41 -19.16
N PHE A 125 32.94 -2.73 -19.54
CA PHE A 125 31.75 -2.52 -18.73
C PHE A 125 31.76 -3.40 -17.48
N ALA A 126 32.07 -4.70 -17.61
CA ALA A 126 32.19 -5.61 -16.47
C ALA A 126 33.19 -5.09 -15.43
N ARG A 127 34.37 -4.63 -15.88
CA ARG A 127 35.39 -4.03 -15.00
C ARG A 127 34.89 -2.75 -14.34
N ALA A 128 34.28 -1.85 -15.10
CA ALA A 128 33.74 -0.60 -14.56
C ALA A 128 32.61 -0.84 -13.53
N PHE A 129 31.74 -1.83 -13.79
CA PHE A 129 30.70 -2.25 -12.86
C PHE A 129 31.32 -2.75 -11.54
N GLN A 130 32.30 -3.65 -11.61
CA GLN A 130 33.00 -4.16 -10.42
C GLN A 130 33.72 -3.05 -9.65
N GLU A 131 34.46 -2.17 -10.35
CA GLU A 131 35.20 -1.06 -9.71
C GLU A 131 34.28 -0.12 -8.90
N LEU A 132 32.99 -0.01 -9.26
CA LEU A 132 32.09 1.00 -8.72
C LEU A 132 30.92 0.48 -7.90
N VAL A 133 30.48 -0.75 -8.15
CA VAL A 133 29.37 -1.39 -7.43
C VAL A 133 29.90 -2.23 -6.26
N THR A 134 30.96 -3.02 -6.46
CA THR A 134 31.50 -3.93 -5.43
C THR A 134 31.89 -3.22 -4.12
N PRO A 135 32.50 -2.01 -4.13
CA PRO A 135 32.86 -1.30 -2.89
C PRO A 135 31.67 -0.70 -2.13
N LEU A 136 30.48 -0.61 -2.74
CA LEU A 136 29.29 -0.07 -2.06
C LEU A 136 28.83 -1.03 -0.97
N ASP A 137 28.21 -0.50 0.09
CA ASP A 137 27.42 -1.33 1.01
C ASP A 137 26.21 -1.95 0.28
N ASP A 138 25.59 -2.96 0.90
CA ASP A 138 24.52 -3.73 0.24
C ASP A 138 23.32 -2.86 -0.14
N ALA A 139 22.98 -1.85 0.69
CA ALA A 139 21.86 -0.93 0.44
C ALA A 139 22.10 -0.05 -0.79
N ARG A 140 23.28 0.58 -0.86
CA ARG A 140 23.68 1.42 -1.99
C ARG A 140 23.83 0.60 -3.27
N ALA A 141 24.43 -0.58 -3.17
CA ALA A 141 24.57 -1.49 -4.31
C ALA A 141 23.21 -1.93 -4.85
N SER A 142 22.27 -2.31 -3.97
CA SER A 142 20.92 -2.69 -4.36
C SER A 142 20.18 -1.54 -5.06
N ALA A 143 20.32 -0.30 -4.58
CA ALA A 143 19.71 0.87 -5.23
C ALA A 143 20.28 1.11 -6.64
N VAL A 144 21.60 1.06 -6.78
CA VAL A 144 22.28 1.22 -8.08
C VAL A 144 21.89 0.11 -9.05
N ILE A 145 21.90 -1.16 -8.61
CA ILE A 145 21.53 -2.31 -9.45
C ILE A 145 20.08 -2.17 -9.95
N ALA A 146 19.13 -1.83 -9.07
CA ALA A 146 17.74 -1.64 -9.46
C ALA A 146 17.59 -0.58 -10.57
N ARG A 147 18.40 0.49 -10.53
CA ARG A 147 18.39 1.53 -11.58
C ARG A 147 19.07 1.11 -12.87
N LEU A 148 20.06 0.23 -12.81
CA LEU A 148 20.70 -0.36 -13.99
C LEU A 148 19.74 -1.31 -14.71
N GLU A 149 18.97 -2.10 -13.97
CA GLU A 149 18.02 -3.09 -14.50
C GLU A 149 16.77 -2.49 -15.13
N MET A 150 16.51 -1.18 -14.95
CA MET A 150 15.40 -0.51 -15.62
C MET A 150 15.51 -0.64 -17.14
N PRO A 151 14.46 -1.10 -17.84
CA PRO A 151 14.52 -1.38 -19.28
C PRO A 151 14.70 -0.08 -20.09
N ALA A 152 15.43 -0.16 -21.21
CA ALA A 152 15.65 0.98 -22.10
C ALA A 152 14.35 1.66 -22.56
N ALA A 153 13.28 0.88 -22.75
CA ALA A 153 11.97 1.38 -23.13
C ALA A 153 11.42 2.45 -22.16
N ALA A 154 11.71 2.34 -20.85
CA ALA A 154 11.29 3.31 -19.84
C ALA A 154 11.94 4.70 -20.04
N TYR A 155 13.07 4.77 -20.75
CA TYR A 155 13.79 6.01 -21.03
C TYR A 155 13.57 6.54 -22.46
N ARG A 156 12.91 5.76 -23.34
CA ARG A 156 12.70 6.14 -24.74
C ARG A 156 11.69 7.27 -24.88
N GLU A 157 10.59 7.21 -24.13
CA GLU A 157 9.48 8.16 -24.28
C GLU A 157 9.89 9.61 -23.96
N PRO A 158 10.62 9.92 -22.87
CA PRO A 158 11.11 11.28 -22.63
C PRO A 158 11.99 11.82 -23.78
N VAL A 159 12.79 10.96 -24.41
CA VAL A 159 13.62 11.34 -25.57
C VAL A 159 12.75 11.62 -26.79
N GLN A 160 11.77 10.76 -27.08
CA GLN A 160 10.83 10.94 -28.18
C GLN A 160 10.06 12.26 -28.05
N GLN A 161 9.49 12.53 -26.87
CA GLN A 161 8.75 13.76 -26.59
C GLN A 161 9.62 15.01 -26.83
N ALA A 162 10.87 14.98 -26.35
CA ALA A 162 11.80 16.08 -26.58
C ALA A 162 12.19 16.22 -28.06
N PHE A 163 12.41 15.11 -28.78
CA PHE A 163 12.70 15.15 -30.22
C PHE A 163 11.54 15.80 -30.97
N ASP A 164 10.31 15.38 -30.72
CA ASP A 164 9.12 15.91 -31.39
C ASP A 164 8.90 17.40 -31.07
N GLN A 165 9.06 17.80 -29.80
CA GLN A 165 8.94 19.19 -29.35
C GLN A 165 9.93 20.11 -30.07
N TRP A 166 11.21 19.74 -30.13
CA TRP A 166 12.26 20.62 -30.62
C TRP A 166 12.47 20.53 -32.13
N ARG A 167 12.10 19.40 -32.78
CA ARG A 167 12.07 19.28 -34.25
C ARG A 167 11.19 20.35 -34.88
N ALA A 168 10.03 20.63 -34.29
CA ALA A 168 9.12 21.66 -34.78
C ALA A 168 9.70 23.08 -34.68
N LYS A 169 10.59 23.32 -33.70
CA LYS A 169 11.19 24.65 -33.43
C LYS A 169 12.51 24.89 -34.15
N GLY A 170 13.22 23.83 -34.52
CA GLY A 170 14.52 23.91 -35.22
C GLY A 170 15.70 24.43 -34.37
N SER A 171 15.45 24.76 -33.10
CA SER A 171 16.43 25.22 -32.12
C SER A 171 16.03 24.76 -30.71
N ILE A 172 17.00 24.66 -29.81
CA ILE A 172 16.82 24.20 -28.43
C ILE A 172 17.64 25.08 -27.46
N PRO A 173 17.04 25.61 -26.38
CA PRO A 173 17.77 26.34 -25.34
C PRO A 173 18.77 25.45 -24.61
N GLN A 174 19.88 26.02 -24.14
CA GLN A 174 20.96 25.27 -23.48
C GLN A 174 20.47 24.36 -22.34
N ALA A 175 19.57 24.85 -21.47
CA ALA A 175 19.06 24.08 -20.34
C ALA A 175 18.28 22.83 -20.80
N ASP A 176 17.41 23.00 -21.80
CA ASP A 176 16.64 21.91 -22.40
C ASP A 176 17.55 20.95 -23.17
N ALA A 177 18.59 21.46 -23.85
CA ALA A 177 19.56 20.66 -24.57
C ALA A 177 20.36 19.74 -23.61
N VAL A 178 20.77 20.27 -22.46
CA VAL A 178 21.43 19.49 -21.41
C VAL A 178 20.49 18.45 -20.81
N ALA A 179 19.22 18.79 -20.57
CA ALA A 179 18.21 17.83 -20.13
C ALA A 179 17.99 16.70 -21.16
N LEU A 180 17.93 17.04 -22.45
CA LEU A 180 17.81 16.07 -23.54
C LEU A 180 19.05 15.18 -23.65
N VAL A 181 20.27 15.73 -23.52
CA VAL A 181 21.51 14.95 -23.49
C VAL A 181 21.48 13.93 -22.35
N ARG A 182 20.98 14.31 -21.15
CA ARG A 182 20.82 13.37 -20.03
C ARG A 182 19.81 12.27 -20.33
N ALA A 183 18.64 12.62 -20.88
CA ALA A 183 17.62 11.64 -21.26
C ALA A 183 18.14 10.66 -22.32
N TRP A 184 18.84 11.19 -23.33
CA TRP A 184 19.50 10.42 -24.37
C TRP A 184 20.56 9.47 -23.81
N LEU A 185 21.43 9.96 -22.92
CA LEU A 185 22.43 9.13 -22.25
C LEU A 185 21.78 7.99 -21.46
N ALA A 186 20.72 8.29 -20.69
CA ALA A 186 20.00 7.27 -19.95
C ALA A 186 19.48 6.18 -20.89
N TYR A 187 18.82 6.57 -21.97
CA TYR A 187 18.29 5.66 -22.99
C TYR A 187 19.38 4.83 -23.71
N GLN A 188 20.41 5.48 -24.26
CA GLN A 188 21.47 4.82 -25.02
C GLN A 188 22.33 3.89 -24.16
N SER A 189 22.70 4.32 -22.96
CA SER A 189 23.52 3.49 -22.07
C SER A 189 22.86 2.15 -21.76
N ARG A 190 21.54 2.13 -21.48
CA ARG A 190 20.80 0.88 -21.25
C ARG A 190 20.83 -0.02 -22.48
N ARG A 191 20.65 0.53 -23.68
CA ARG A 191 20.75 -0.25 -24.93
C ARG A 191 22.14 -0.88 -25.09
N SER A 192 23.20 -0.20 -24.68
CA SER A 192 24.57 -0.71 -24.77
C SER A 192 24.85 -1.86 -23.79
N PHE A 193 24.38 -1.75 -22.53
CA PHE A 193 24.77 -2.70 -21.48
C PHE A 193 23.69 -3.70 -21.04
N ALA A 194 22.43 -3.58 -21.48
CA ALA A 194 21.32 -4.39 -20.95
C ALA A 194 21.57 -5.90 -21.06
N ALA A 195 22.17 -6.37 -22.16
CA ALA A 195 22.48 -7.79 -22.35
C ALA A 195 23.60 -8.30 -21.41
N LEU A 196 24.40 -7.41 -20.84
CA LEU A 196 25.54 -7.75 -19.96
C LEU A 196 25.14 -7.81 -18.48
N LEU A 197 24.06 -7.11 -18.09
CA LEU A 197 23.69 -6.95 -16.70
C LEU A 197 23.32 -8.25 -15.97
N PRO A 198 22.56 -9.20 -16.55
CA PRO A 198 22.09 -10.37 -15.81
C PRO A 198 23.22 -11.18 -15.17
N GLU A 199 24.30 -11.43 -15.91
CA GLU A 199 25.46 -12.18 -15.42
C GLU A 199 26.24 -11.39 -14.35
N LEU A 200 26.46 -10.08 -14.56
CA LEU A 200 27.18 -9.22 -13.62
C LEU A 200 26.43 -9.06 -12.30
N VAL A 201 25.11 -8.87 -12.37
CA VAL A 201 24.25 -8.77 -11.21
C VAL A 201 24.21 -10.10 -10.46
N ALA A 202 24.08 -11.24 -11.16
CA ALA A 202 24.10 -12.55 -10.52
C ALA A 202 25.43 -12.83 -9.79
N ALA A 203 26.57 -12.46 -10.39
CA ALA A 203 27.88 -12.58 -9.76
C ALA A 203 28.01 -11.70 -8.51
N GLU A 204 27.56 -10.44 -8.59
CA GLU A 204 27.60 -9.52 -7.45
C GLU A 204 26.63 -9.93 -6.33
N GLN A 205 25.45 -10.44 -6.67
CA GLN A 205 24.50 -10.99 -5.71
C GLN A 205 25.08 -12.22 -5.01
N SER A 206 25.73 -13.14 -5.74
CA SER A 206 26.37 -14.33 -5.16
C SER A 206 27.54 -13.99 -4.24
N ARG A 207 28.17 -12.83 -4.43
CA ARG A 207 29.21 -12.31 -3.53
C ARG A 207 28.60 -11.72 -2.25
N ARG A 208 27.51 -10.97 -2.38
CA ARG A 208 26.85 -10.28 -1.26
C ARG A 208 25.98 -11.20 -0.42
N TYR A 209 25.44 -12.25 -1.02
CA TYR A 209 24.47 -13.12 -0.39
C TYR A 209 24.84 -14.59 -0.59
N ALA A 210 24.72 -15.36 0.48
CA ALA A 210 24.74 -16.82 0.42
C ALA A 210 23.28 -17.30 0.41
N ALA A 211 22.78 -17.63 -0.77
CA ALA A 211 21.50 -18.29 -0.95
C ALA A 211 21.73 -19.80 -1.14
N GLU A 212 20.80 -20.61 -0.64
CA GLU A 212 20.79 -22.04 -0.95
C GLU A 212 20.39 -22.22 -2.42
N SER A 213 21.15 -23.03 -3.18
CA SER A 213 20.92 -23.22 -4.63
C SER A 213 19.61 -23.97 -4.93
N GLU A 214 19.10 -24.71 -3.95
CA GLU A 214 17.83 -25.42 -4.02
C GLU A 214 16.89 -24.95 -2.91
N ILE A 215 15.58 -25.07 -3.17
CA ILE A 215 14.55 -24.80 -2.17
C ILE A 215 14.74 -25.73 -0.97
N VAL A 216 14.93 -25.12 0.20
CA VAL A 216 15.19 -25.84 1.45
C VAL A 216 13.95 -26.64 1.85
N ARG A 217 14.18 -27.91 2.22
CA ARG A 217 13.13 -28.84 2.67
C ARG A 217 13.21 -29.00 4.18
N ILE A 218 12.20 -28.47 4.88
CA ILE A 218 12.13 -28.46 6.33
C ILE A 218 11.11 -29.52 6.80
N PRO A 219 11.55 -30.69 7.30
CA PRO A 219 10.64 -31.67 7.89
C PRO A 219 10.10 -31.14 9.22
N VAL A 220 8.78 -30.89 9.27
CA VAL A 220 8.12 -30.34 10.47
C VAL A 220 7.40 -31.41 11.31
N ARG A 221 7.06 -32.54 10.68
CA ARG A 221 6.58 -33.78 11.33
C ARG A 221 6.70 -34.95 10.34
N SER A 222 6.46 -36.17 10.81
CA SER A 222 6.45 -37.35 9.94
C SER A 222 5.55 -37.14 8.71
N GLY A 223 6.14 -37.28 7.52
CA GLY A 223 5.47 -37.13 6.23
C GLY A 223 5.09 -35.70 5.81
N VAL A 224 5.51 -34.65 6.55
CA VAL A 224 5.24 -33.26 6.16
C VAL A 224 6.51 -32.44 6.07
N VAL A 225 6.69 -31.86 4.88
CA VAL A 225 7.80 -30.97 4.54
C VAL A 225 7.24 -29.59 4.23
N ILE A 226 7.86 -28.57 4.83
CA ILE A 226 7.69 -27.18 4.47
C ILE A 226 8.86 -26.77 3.59
N HIS A 227 8.57 -26.05 2.52
CA HIS A 227 9.57 -25.52 1.60
C HIS A 227 9.93 -24.10 2.00
N ALA A 228 11.19 -23.72 1.87
CA ALA A 228 11.62 -22.36 2.18
C ALA A 228 12.78 -21.89 1.29
N ASN A 229 12.79 -20.59 1.03
CA ASN A 229 13.98 -19.88 0.56
C ASN A 229 14.74 -19.36 1.78
N VAL A 230 16.06 -19.54 1.77
CA VAL A 230 16.97 -19.08 2.83
C VAL A 230 18.08 -18.27 2.18
N VAL A 231 18.20 -17.01 2.60
CA VAL A 231 19.23 -16.08 2.10
C VAL A 231 19.95 -15.49 3.30
N ARG A 232 21.28 -15.53 3.25
CA ARG A 232 22.17 -15.04 4.32
C ARG A 232 23.09 -13.95 3.76
N PRO A 233 23.54 -12.99 4.59
CA PRO A 233 24.62 -12.09 4.19
C PRO A 233 25.89 -12.91 3.92
N GLY A 234 26.49 -12.77 2.74
CA GLY A 234 27.61 -13.59 2.27
C GLY A 234 28.88 -13.45 3.12
N GLY A 235 29.07 -12.28 3.75
CA GLY A 235 30.21 -12.00 4.64
C GLY A 235 29.99 -12.28 6.12
N ALA A 236 28.85 -12.87 6.52
CA ALA A 236 28.54 -13.10 7.93
C ALA A 236 29.51 -14.10 8.58
N LYS A 237 30.26 -13.65 9.59
CA LYS A 237 31.23 -14.49 10.33
C LYS A 237 30.66 -15.08 11.63
N THR A 238 29.55 -14.54 12.10
CA THR A 238 28.88 -14.96 13.33
C THR A 238 27.43 -15.33 13.03
N PRO A 239 26.81 -16.22 13.82
CA PRO A 239 25.38 -16.45 13.73
C PRO A 239 24.57 -15.15 13.89
N LEU A 240 23.45 -15.05 13.18
CA LEU A 240 22.63 -13.84 13.11
C LEU A 240 21.18 -14.12 13.53
N PRO A 241 20.44 -13.09 13.98
CA PRO A 241 18.99 -13.19 14.14
C PRO A 241 18.34 -13.44 12.77
N THR A 242 17.22 -14.17 12.78
CA THR A 242 16.49 -14.55 11.57
C THR A 242 15.16 -13.82 11.47
N LEU A 243 14.81 -13.34 10.28
CA LEU A 243 13.48 -12.86 9.97
C LEU A 243 12.76 -13.88 9.08
N LEU A 244 11.60 -14.33 9.56
CA LEU A 244 10.76 -15.33 8.90
C LEU A 244 9.50 -14.67 8.35
N ARG A 245 9.27 -14.81 7.04
CA ARG A 245 7.92 -14.72 6.45
C ARG A 245 7.36 -16.13 6.26
N PHE A 246 6.12 -16.35 6.68
CA PHE A 246 5.40 -17.60 6.41
C PHE A 246 4.19 -17.30 5.52
N THR A 247 4.30 -17.64 4.23
CA THR A 247 3.36 -17.16 3.20
C THR A 247 2.80 -18.30 2.35
N LEU A 248 1.69 -18.03 1.68
CA LEU A 248 1.13 -18.87 0.64
C LEU A 248 1.65 -18.52 -0.76
N ASP A 249 2.22 -17.32 -0.91
CA ASP A 249 2.51 -16.69 -2.20
C ASP A 249 4.03 -16.67 -2.43
N PRO A 250 4.55 -17.43 -3.43
CA PRO A 250 5.96 -17.37 -3.81
C PRO A 250 6.45 -15.98 -4.22
N ALA A 251 5.56 -15.07 -4.63
CA ALA A 251 5.93 -13.70 -4.97
C ALA A 251 6.23 -12.83 -3.73
N GLU A 252 5.80 -13.24 -2.53
CA GLU A 252 6.03 -12.51 -1.28
C GLU A 252 7.38 -12.89 -0.61
N ASP A 253 8.47 -13.03 -1.38
CA ASP A 253 9.76 -13.43 -0.83
C ASP A 253 10.55 -12.25 -0.22
N ASP A 254 10.64 -12.22 1.12
CA ASP A 254 11.42 -11.22 1.88
C ASP A 254 12.82 -11.72 2.28
N ALA A 255 13.26 -12.91 1.83
CA ALA A 255 14.50 -13.53 2.30
C ALA A 255 15.72 -12.70 1.92
N GLN A 256 15.86 -12.33 0.65
CA GLN A 256 16.97 -11.48 0.22
C GLN A 256 16.88 -10.08 0.81
N ARG A 257 15.67 -9.51 0.94
CA ARG A 257 15.47 -8.20 1.57
C ARG A 257 15.89 -8.19 3.04
N SER A 258 15.65 -9.29 3.76
CA SER A 258 16.10 -9.45 5.14
C SER A 258 17.62 -9.62 5.22
N ALA A 259 18.23 -10.35 4.28
CA ALA A 259 19.68 -10.48 4.16
C ALA A 259 20.37 -9.15 3.90
N LEU A 260 19.81 -8.33 3.00
CA LEU A 260 20.23 -6.94 2.75
C LEU A 260 20.22 -6.09 4.02
N LYS A 261 19.34 -6.40 4.99
CA LYS A 261 19.22 -5.72 6.28
C LYS A 261 20.09 -6.37 7.37
N GLY A 262 20.97 -7.30 7.03
CA GLY A 262 21.89 -7.95 7.97
C GLY A 262 21.22 -8.99 8.88
N TYR A 263 20.11 -9.58 8.46
CA TYR A 263 19.48 -10.74 9.09
C TYR A 263 19.71 -12.00 8.26
N VAL A 264 19.51 -13.19 8.80
CA VAL A 264 19.15 -14.31 7.92
C VAL A 264 17.70 -14.14 7.51
N GLY A 265 17.44 -14.14 6.20
CA GLY A 265 16.10 -14.10 5.66
C GLY A 265 15.59 -15.50 5.36
N VAL A 266 14.39 -15.82 5.84
CA VAL A 266 13.70 -17.07 5.52
C VAL A 266 12.29 -16.74 5.05
N THR A 267 11.95 -17.17 3.84
CA THR A 267 10.56 -17.20 3.36
C THR A 267 10.13 -18.64 3.27
N ALA A 268 9.27 -19.07 4.18
CA ALA A 268 8.73 -20.43 4.20
C ALA A 268 7.29 -20.45 3.67
N TYR A 269 6.96 -21.51 2.94
CA TYR A 269 5.68 -21.65 2.27
C TYR A 269 4.71 -22.53 3.05
N VAL A 270 3.44 -22.14 3.09
CA VAL A 270 2.38 -22.93 3.73
C VAL A 270 2.39 -24.37 3.26
N ARG A 271 1.97 -25.29 4.13
CA ARG A 271 1.83 -26.70 3.79
C ARG A 271 0.98 -26.87 2.52
N GLY A 272 1.50 -27.68 1.60
CA GLY A 272 0.86 -27.93 0.30
C GLY A 272 1.31 -26.96 -0.80
N ARG A 273 1.98 -25.85 -0.47
CA ARG A 273 2.69 -25.04 -1.47
C ARG A 273 4.02 -25.71 -1.78
N THR A 274 4.00 -26.61 -2.76
CA THR A 274 5.17 -27.34 -3.24
C THR A 274 5.73 -26.68 -4.50
N PRO A 275 7.05 -26.79 -4.77
CA PRO A 275 7.65 -26.22 -5.99
C PRO A 275 7.02 -26.72 -7.29
N ASP A 276 6.47 -27.94 -7.30
CA ASP A 276 5.77 -28.52 -8.45
C ASP A 276 4.29 -28.09 -8.56
N GLY A 277 3.78 -27.31 -7.60
CA GLY A 277 2.41 -26.80 -7.57
C GLY A 277 1.31 -27.86 -7.35
N LYS A 278 1.68 -29.10 -6.99
CA LYS A 278 0.71 -30.22 -6.89
C LYS A 278 0.07 -30.39 -5.52
N GLY A 279 0.63 -29.78 -4.47
CA GLY A 279 0.09 -29.89 -3.13
C GLY A 279 -1.20 -29.09 -2.91
N ALA A 280 -2.02 -29.55 -1.97
CA ALA A 280 -3.27 -28.87 -1.61
C ALA A 280 -3.04 -27.89 -0.46
N VAL A 281 -3.23 -26.60 -0.72
CA VAL A 281 -3.16 -25.55 0.31
C VAL A 281 -4.50 -25.46 1.04
N TRP A 282 -4.44 -25.52 2.37
CA TRP A 282 -5.59 -25.35 3.26
C TRP A 282 -5.36 -24.17 4.21
N PRO A 283 -5.73 -22.95 3.79
CA PRO A 283 -5.44 -21.73 4.54
C PRO A 283 -5.97 -21.79 5.98
N PHE A 284 -5.23 -21.21 6.91
CA PHE A 284 -5.50 -21.10 8.35
C PHE A 284 -5.35 -22.42 9.16
N VAL A 285 -5.47 -23.59 8.53
CA VAL A 285 -5.71 -24.85 9.26
C VAL A 285 -4.52 -25.31 10.09
N ARG A 286 -3.29 -25.19 9.58
CA ARG A 286 -2.06 -25.70 10.22
C ARG A 286 -0.92 -24.70 10.30
N ASP A 287 -1.12 -23.48 9.81
CA ASP A 287 -0.01 -22.51 9.65
C ASP A 287 0.69 -22.19 10.96
N GLY A 288 -0.05 -22.01 12.05
CA GLY A 288 0.56 -21.73 13.35
C GLY A 288 1.43 -22.88 13.89
N GLU A 289 1.07 -24.13 13.60
CA GLU A 289 1.86 -25.31 13.98
C GLU A 289 3.10 -25.44 13.08
N ASP A 290 2.92 -25.30 11.77
CA ASP A 290 3.99 -25.44 10.79
C ASP A 290 5.01 -24.29 10.92
N ALA A 291 4.56 -23.04 11.08
CA ALA A 291 5.42 -21.90 11.31
C ALA A 291 6.21 -22.03 12.63
N ALA A 292 5.59 -22.52 13.71
CA ALA A 292 6.30 -22.78 14.97
C ALA A 292 7.39 -23.86 14.82
N ALA A 293 7.13 -24.91 14.02
CA ALA A 293 8.12 -25.94 13.73
C ALA A 293 9.27 -25.40 12.86
N VAL A 294 8.98 -24.56 11.86
CA VAL A 294 9.99 -23.85 11.06
C VAL A 294 10.86 -22.95 11.95
N ILE A 295 10.26 -22.19 12.87
CA ILE A 295 11.01 -21.39 13.86
C ILE A 295 11.96 -22.26 14.69
N GLY A 296 11.48 -23.43 15.15
CA GLY A 296 12.32 -24.39 15.86
C GLY A 296 13.46 -24.94 15.01
N TRP A 297 13.22 -25.19 13.72
CA TRP A 297 14.26 -25.61 12.77
C TRP A 297 15.31 -24.52 12.55
N ILE A 298 14.88 -23.27 12.33
CA ILE A 298 15.73 -22.09 12.15
C ILE A 298 16.69 -21.96 13.35
N ALA A 299 16.16 -22.05 14.57
CA ALA A 299 16.94 -21.87 15.80
C ALA A 299 18.04 -22.92 16.03
N ARG A 300 18.03 -24.03 15.28
CA ARG A 300 19.05 -25.09 15.36
C ARG A 300 20.10 -25.00 14.25
N GLN A 301 19.96 -24.05 13.32
CA GLN A 301 20.91 -23.92 12.23
C GLN A 301 22.21 -23.24 12.71
N PRO A 302 23.38 -23.62 12.18
CA PRO A 302 24.67 -23.07 12.62
C PRO A 302 24.82 -21.57 12.34
N TRP A 303 24.05 -21.03 11.40
CA TRP A 303 24.03 -19.60 11.06
C TRP A 303 23.04 -18.79 11.91
N SER A 304 22.24 -19.43 12.77
CA SER A 304 21.22 -18.77 13.60
C SER A 304 21.74 -18.51 15.00
N ASP A 305 21.52 -17.30 15.51
CA ASP A 305 21.80 -16.96 16.90
C ASP A 305 20.69 -17.41 17.88
N GLY A 306 19.70 -18.17 17.37
CA GLY A 306 18.56 -18.69 18.12
C GLY A 306 17.41 -17.71 18.28
N ARG A 307 17.52 -16.46 17.80
CA ARG A 307 16.45 -15.45 17.84
C ARG A 307 15.77 -15.34 16.48
N VAL A 308 14.45 -15.43 16.48
CA VAL A 308 13.61 -15.32 15.27
C VAL A 308 12.58 -14.22 15.44
N GLY A 309 12.48 -13.32 14.47
CA GLY A 309 11.35 -12.42 14.28
C GLY A 309 10.46 -12.92 13.16
N MET A 310 9.16 -12.67 13.22
CA MET A 310 8.27 -12.88 12.07
C MET A 310 7.77 -11.57 11.50
N LEU A 311 7.72 -11.51 10.18
CA LEU A 311 7.19 -10.39 9.43
C LEU A 311 6.20 -10.84 8.36
N GLY A 312 5.42 -9.89 7.87
CA GLY A 312 4.55 -10.11 6.73
C GLY A 312 3.30 -9.23 6.77
N ASP A 313 2.58 -9.26 5.66
CA ASP A 313 1.33 -8.56 5.47
C ASP A 313 0.18 -9.54 5.22
N GLY A 314 -1.06 -9.08 5.38
CA GLY A 314 -2.25 -9.88 5.07
C GLY A 314 -2.22 -11.28 5.71
N TYR A 315 -2.14 -12.31 4.87
CA TYR A 315 -2.06 -13.70 5.31
C TYR A 315 -0.76 -14.03 6.07
N SER A 316 0.38 -13.50 5.62
CA SER A 316 1.66 -13.66 6.32
C SER A 316 1.63 -12.98 7.69
N GLY A 317 0.92 -11.86 7.80
CA GLY A 317 0.63 -11.20 9.07
C GLY A 317 -0.23 -12.07 10.02
N TYR A 318 -1.25 -12.74 9.51
CA TYR A 318 -2.00 -13.76 10.25
C TYR A 318 -1.08 -14.88 10.75
N ALA A 319 -0.22 -15.41 9.88
CA ALA A 319 0.64 -16.54 10.21
C ALA A 319 1.58 -16.23 11.38
N ALA A 320 2.06 -14.98 11.49
CA ALA A 320 2.84 -14.52 12.62
C ALA A 320 2.07 -14.60 13.96
N TRP A 321 0.82 -14.13 14.00
CA TRP A 321 -0.05 -14.28 15.18
C TRP A 321 -0.40 -15.75 15.48
N ALA A 322 -0.63 -16.54 14.44
CA ALA A 322 -0.92 -17.96 14.55
C ALA A 322 0.29 -18.76 15.10
N ALA A 323 1.51 -18.35 14.81
CA ALA A 323 2.74 -18.90 15.40
C ALA A 323 2.93 -18.39 16.83
N ALA A 324 2.72 -17.10 17.09
CA ALA A 324 2.90 -16.50 18.42
C ALA A 324 2.03 -17.18 19.49
N ARG A 325 0.79 -17.57 19.17
CA ARG A 325 -0.08 -18.31 20.11
C ARG A 325 0.43 -19.70 20.50
N ARG A 326 1.42 -20.23 19.78
CA ARG A 326 2.13 -21.50 20.09
C ARG A 326 3.36 -21.28 20.96
N ARG A 327 3.80 -20.03 21.14
CA ARG A 327 4.94 -19.62 21.97
C ARG A 327 6.24 -20.41 21.70
N PRO A 328 6.67 -20.56 20.42
CA PRO A 328 7.96 -21.18 20.16
C PRO A 328 9.07 -20.34 20.82
N ALA A 329 9.95 -20.99 21.59
CA ALA A 329 10.92 -20.29 22.45
C ALA A 329 11.86 -19.34 21.69
N ALA A 330 12.14 -19.64 20.42
CA ALA A 330 12.99 -18.83 19.56
C ALA A 330 12.29 -17.60 18.96
N LEU A 331 10.95 -17.52 18.97
CA LEU A 331 10.24 -16.34 18.49
C LEU A 331 10.36 -15.21 19.52
N LYS A 332 10.96 -14.10 19.10
CA LYS A 332 11.24 -12.94 19.98
C LYS A 332 10.48 -11.68 19.60
N ALA A 333 9.90 -11.60 18.40
CA ALA A 333 9.10 -10.45 17.98
C ALA A 333 8.25 -10.77 16.75
N ILE A 334 7.14 -10.06 16.58
CA ILE A 334 6.37 -10.05 15.33
C ILE A 334 6.11 -8.62 14.86
N ALA A 335 6.24 -8.36 13.57
CA ALA A 335 5.90 -7.09 12.95
C ALA A 335 5.03 -7.30 11.72
N THR A 336 3.74 -6.98 11.82
CA THR A 336 2.74 -7.29 10.81
C THR A 336 2.15 -6.04 10.18
N MET A 337 1.71 -6.16 8.92
CA MET A 337 1.09 -5.08 8.16
C MET A 337 -0.27 -5.55 7.66
N ALA A 338 -1.37 -4.92 8.08
CA ALA A 338 -2.73 -5.32 7.73
C ALA A 338 -3.00 -6.85 7.87
N PRO A 339 -2.67 -7.49 9.02
CA PRO A 339 -2.85 -8.93 9.18
C PRO A 339 -4.33 -9.33 9.02
N MET A 340 -4.60 -10.41 8.29
CA MET A 340 -5.93 -11.01 8.20
C MET A 340 -6.36 -11.60 9.54
N ALA A 341 -7.64 -11.52 9.87
CA ALA A 341 -8.23 -12.16 11.04
C ALA A 341 -9.39 -13.07 10.60
N PRO A 342 -9.18 -14.40 10.53
CA PRO A 342 -10.20 -15.34 10.05
C PRO A 342 -11.54 -15.25 10.79
N GLY A 343 -12.61 -15.02 10.04
CA GLY A 343 -13.98 -14.82 10.52
C GLY A 343 -14.26 -13.44 11.13
N ILE A 344 -13.28 -12.52 11.12
CA ILE A 344 -13.44 -11.11 11.52
C ILE A 344 -13.55 -10.25 10.25
N ASP A 345 -12.54 -10.31 9.38
CA ASP A 345 -12.44 -9.52 8.15
C ASP A 345 -12.34 -10.35 6.87
N PHE A 346 -11.94 -11.62 6.99
CA PHE A 346 -11.84 -12.57 5.88
C PHE A 346 -12.36 -13.96 6.31
N PRO A 347 -13.13 -14.68 5.47
CA PRO A 347 -13.59 -14.35 4.12
C PRO A 347 -14.84 -13.46 4.09
N MET A 348 -15.30 -13.02 5.26
CA MET A 348 -16.45 -12.17 5.47
C MET A 348 -16.08 -11.03 6.42
N ALA A 349 -16.69 -9.87 6.22
CA ALA A 349 -16.63 -8.72 7.12
C ALA A 349 -18.07 -8.29 7.43
N GLY A 350 -18.36 -7.94 8.69
CA GLY A 350 -19.73 -7.65 9.14
C GLY A 350 -20.70 -8.81 8.92
N GLN A 351 -20.19 -10.05 8.88
CA GLN A 351 -20.93 -11.29 8.61
C GLN A 351 -21.59 -11.32 7.21
N ILE A 352 -21.01 -10.60 6.26
CA ILE A 352 -21.36 -10.63 4.84
C ILE A 352 -20.18 -11.20 4.05
N TYR A 353 -20.39 -12.32 3.33
CA TYR A 353 -19.37 -12.87 2.45
C TYR A 353 -19.12 -11.96 1.25
N ARG A 354 -17.85 -11.76 0.93
CA ARG A 354 -17.40 -11.01 -0.26
C ARG A 354 -16.95 -11.98 -1.34
N ASN A 355 -17.31 -11.73 -2.60
CA ASN A 355 -16.89 -12.56 -3.72
C ASN A 355 -15.36 -12.56 -3.88
N ALA A 356 -14.68 -11.53 -3.38
CA ALA A 356 -13.23 -11.45 -3.26
C ALA A 356 -12.60 -12.68 -2.58
N MET A 357 -13.32 -13.40 -1.70
CA MET A 357 -12.81 -14.66 -1.12
C MET A 357 -12.63 -15.76 -2.18
N VAL A 358 -13.47 -15.78 -3.23
CA VAL A 358 -13.40 -16.76 -4.32
C VAL A 358 -12.21 -16.45 -5.21
N ARG A 359 -12.05 -15.17 -5.56
CA ARG A 359 -10.85 -14.65 -6.24
C ARG A 359 -9.59 -15.02 -5.48
N TRP A 360 -9.55 -14.67 -4.20
CA TRP A 360 -8.41 -14.94 -3.34
C TRP A 360 -8.10 -16.44 -3.28
N ALA A 361 -9.10 -17.31 -3.08
CA ALA A 361 -8.86 -18.76 -3.06
C ALA A 361 -8.31 -19.30 -4.38
N GLN A 362 -8.72 -18.74 -5.52
CA GLN A 362 -8.25 -19.14 -6.84
C GLN A 362 -6.82 -18.65 -7.10
N GLU A 363 -6.54 -17.38 -6.86
CA GLU A 363 -5.25 -16.75 -7.14
C GLU A 363 -4.18 -17.23 -6.14
N HIS A 364 -4.52 -17.28 -4.86
CA HIS A 364 -3.56 -17.47 -3.77
C HIS A 364 -3.53 -18.90 -3.22
N ALA A 365 -4.68 -19.51 -2.91
CA ALA A 365 -4.67 -20.87 -2.37
C ALA A 365 -4.41 -21.92 -3.46
N SER A 366 -5.02 -21.77 -4.64
CA SER A 366 -4.75 -22.66 -5.79
C SER A 366 -3.47 -22.26 -6.54
N GLY A 367 -3.01 -21.00 -6.43
CA GLY A 367 -1.84 -20.51 -7.16
C GLY A 367 -2.05 -20.39 -8.67
N LEU A 368 -3.30 -20.22 -9.11
CA LEU A 368 -3.67 -20.25 -10.53
C LEU A 368 -4.58 -19.07 -10.83
N PRO A 369 -4.10 -17.95 -11.40
CA PRO A 369 -5.02 -16.93 -11.90
C PRO A 369 -5.92 -17.54 -12.98
N LEU A 370 -7.15 -17.00 -13.14
CA LEU A 370 -8.10 -17.53 -14.12
C LEU A 370 -7.50 -17.56 -15.54
N ARG A 371 -6.76 -16.50 -15.89
CA ARG A 371 -5.99 -16.33 -17.12
C ARG A 371 -4.86 -15.32 -16.88
N PRO A 372 -3.74 -15.40 -17.62
CA PRO A 372 -2.71 -14.34 -17.60
C PRO A 372 -3.29 -12.96 -17.98
N GLY A 373 -2.70 -11.89 -17.44
CA GLY A 373 -3.07 -10.51 -17.72
C GLY A 373 -2.57 -9.54 -16.64
N THR A 374 -2.64 -8.25 -16.96
CA THR A 374 -2.38 -7.14 -16.03
C THR A 374 -3.40 -7.12 -14.88
N SER A 375 -3.11 -6.40 -13.79
CA SER A 375 -4.05 -6.26 -12.67
C SER A 375 -5.40 -5.69 -13.11
N ALA A 376 -5.38 -4.63 -13.93
CA ALA A 376 -6.61 -3.99 -14.41
C ALA A 376 -7.47 -4.92 -15.29
N GLU A 377 -6.84 -5.75 -16.13
CA GLU A 377 -7.56 -6.76 -16.91
C GLU A 377 -8.15 -7.85 -16.01
N GLN A 378 -7.43 -8.27 -14.97
CA GLN A 378 -7.94 -9.22 -13.99
C GLN A 378 -9.14 -8.63 -13.21
N ASP A 379 -9.04 -7.38 -12.77
CA ASP A 379 -10.12 -6.68 -12.06
C ASP A 379 -11.38 -6.57 -12.92
N THR A 380 -11.22 -6.19 -14.19
CA THR A 380 -12.32 -6.12 -15.16
C THR A 380 -13.01 -7.49 -15.33
N ARG A 381 -12.22 -8.58 -15.40
CA ARG A 381 -12.75 -9.94 -15.52
C ARG A 381 -13.55 -10.33 -14.27
N TRP A 382 -13.01 -10.08 -13.08
CA TRP A 382 -13.69 -10.37 -11.82
C TRP A 382 -14.97 -9.57 -11.64
N GLN A 383 -14.96 -8.28 -11.96
CA GLN A 383 -16.16 -7.44 -11.95
C GLN A 383 -17.25 -7.96 -12.91
N ALA A 384 -16.86 -8.45 -14.09
CA ALA A 384 -17.81 -9.06 -15.02
C ALA A 384 -18.41 -10.37 -14.48
N LEU A 385 -17.62 -11.18 -13.76
CA LEU A 385 -18.11 -12.39 -13.10
C LEU A 385 -19.05 -12.07 -11.93
N ASP A 386 -18.73 -11.05 -11.13
CA ASP A 386 -19.59 -10.54 -10.06
C ASP A 386 -20.92 -10.03 -10.61
N ALA A 387 -20.89 -9.22 -11.67
CA ALA A 387 -22.09 -8.75 -12.36
C ALA A 387 -22.92 -9.91 -12.92
N ARG A 388 -22.28 -10.93 -13.49
CA ARG A 388 -22.96 -12.12 -14.02
C ARG A 388 -23.66 -12.91 -12.92
N TRP A 389 -22.97 -13.20 -11.81
CA TRP A 389 -23.63 -13.79 -10.64
C TRP A 389 -24.82 -12.93 -10.30
N TYR A 390 -24.58 -11.68 -9.90
CA TYR A 390 -25.62 -10.80 -9.36
C TYR A 390 -26.91 -10.76 -10.21
N SER A 391 -26.78 -10.72 -11.55
CA SER A 391 -27.93 -10.79 -12.47
C SER A 391 -28.69 -12.10 -12.49
N ILE A 392 -28.04 -13.25 -12.22
CA ILE A 392 -28.69 -14.57 -12.13
C ILE A 392 -29.66 -14.63 -10.95
N GLY A 393 -29.33 -14.00 -9.81
CA GLY A 393 -30.22 -14.00 -8.65
C GLY A 393 -30.36 -15.33 -7.92
N GLY A 394 -29.46 -16.29 -8.19
CA GLY A 394 -29.44 -17.62 -7.60
C GLY A 394 -28.83 -17.65 -6.18
N PRO A 395 -28.78 -18.83 -5.54
CA PRO A 395 -28.28 -18.97 -4.18
C PRO A 395 -26.76 -18.75 -4.12
N TYR A 396 -26.29 -18.10 -3.06
CA TYR A 396 -24.85 -17.86 -2.85
C TYR A 396 -24.05 -19.16 -2.66
N TRP A 397 -24.72 -20.27 -2.30
CA TRP A 397 -24.13 -21.62 -2.31
C TRP A 397 -23.47 -22.01 -3.64
N ASP A 398 -23.85 -21.36 -4.73
CA ASP A 398 -23.34 -21.62 -6.08
C ASP A 398 -22.27 -20.64 -6.55
N ILE A 399 -21.80 -19.73 -5.67
CA ILE A 399 -20.80 -18.69 -5.99
C ILE A 399 -19.55 -19.26 -6.67
N ASP A 400 -19.03 -20.38 -6.17
CA ASP A 400 -17.84 -21.03 -6.70
C ASP A 400 -18.08 -21.53 -8.14
N ARG A 401 -19.19 -22.23 -8.36
CA ARG A 401 -19.59 -22.72 -9.68
C ARG A 401 -19.83 -21.58 -10.66
N VAL A 402 -20.43 -20.47 -10.20
CA VAL A 402 -20.77 -19.34 -11.08
C VAL A 402 -19.50 -18.56 -11.49
N LEU A 403 -18.61 -18.26 -10.54
CA LEU A 403 -17.41 -17.47 -10.82
C LEU A 403 -16.28 -18.31 -11.44
N LEU A 404 -16.09 -19.55 -10.99
CA LEU A 404 -14.96 -20.40 -11.42
C LEU A 404 -15.35 -21.47 -12.46
N GLY A 405 -16.65 -21.69 -12.69
CA GLY A 405 -17.15 -22.80 -13.52
C GLY A 405 -17.06 -24.18 -12.84
N LYS A 406 -16.58 -24.26 -11.60
CA LYS A 406 -16.37 -25.52 -10.86
C LYS A 406 -16.64 -25.36 -9.36
N ARG A 407 -16.88 -26.47 -8.67
CA ARG A 407 -17.01 -26.48 -7.21
C ARG A 407 -15.64 -26.41 -6.54
N SER A 408 -15.53 -25.66 -5.45
CA SER A 408 -14.35 -25.58 -4.61
C SER A 408 -14.67 -26.07 -3.20
N LYS A 409 -13.98 -27.15 -2.77
CA LYS A 409 -14.15 -27.69 -1.42
C LYS A 409 -13.79 -26.65 -0.35
N LEU A 410 -12.77 -25.82 -0.60
CA LEU A 410 -12.34 -24.75 0.31
C LEU A 410 -13.44 -23.70 0.50
N ILE A 411 -13.96 -23.16 -0.60
CA ILE A 411 -15.00 -22.12 -0.56
C ILE A 411 -16.27 -22.65 0.10
N ARG A 412 -16.70 -23.87 -0.27
CA ARG A 412 -17.88 -24.50 0.34
C ARG A 412 -17.71 -24.74 1.85
N THR A 413 -16.49 -25.09 2.29
CA THR A 413 -16.19 -25.22 3.72
C THR A 413 -16.32 -23.87 4.42
N TRP A 414 -15.88 -22.77 3.81
CA TRP A 414 -16.07 -21.45 4.41
C TRP A 414 -17.56 -21.09 4.50
N LEU A 415 -18.33 -21.32 3.44
CA LEU A 415 -19.76 -20.99 3.39
C LEU A 415 -20.59 -21.68 4.49
N THR A 416 -20.17 -22.84 5.01
CA THR A 416 -20.85 -23.50 6.14
C THR A 416 -20.64 -22.82 7.49
N HIS A 417 -19.86 -21.73 7.55
CA HIS A 417 -19.53 -21.00 8.78
C HIS A 417 -19.85 -19.49 8.67
N PRO A 418 -21.13 -19.10 8.48
CA PRO A 418 -21.54 -17.70 8.29
C PRO A 418 -21.46 -16.83 9.55
N SER A 419 -21.29 -17.43 10.74
CA SER A 419 -21.05 -16.72 12.01
C SER A 419 -19.58 -16.82 12.39
N HIS A 420 -19.10 -15.99 13.33
CA HIS A 420 -17.78 -16.17 13.96
C HIS A 420 -17.78 -17.34 14.97
N ASP A 421 -18.09 -18.53 14.47
CA ASP A 421 -18.32 -19.74 15.26
C ASP A 421 -17.00 -20.42 15.70
N ARG A 422 -17.11 -21.65 16.22
CA ARG A 422 -15.95 -22.44 16.66
C ARG A 422 -14.95 -22.70 15.52
N TYR A 423 -15.40 -22.76 14.27
CA TYR A 423 -14.52 -23.01 13.14
C TYR A 423 -13.53 -21.86 12.95
N TRP A 424 -14.00 -20.60 12.95
CA TRP A 424 -13.12 -19.44 12.79
C TRP A 424 -12.28 -19.16 14.04
N ARG A 425 -12.91 -19.22 15.22
CA ARG A 425 -12.25 -18.94 16.50
C ARG A 425 -11.04 -19.83 16.77
N LYS A 426 -11.02 -21.07 16.27
CA LYS A 426 -9.88 -21.99 16.47
C LYS A 426 -8.61 -21.57 15.71
N PHE A 427 -8.69 -20.64 14.76
CA PHE A 427 -7.54 -20.12 14.01
C PHE A 427 -6.90 -18.90 14.66
N LEU A 428 -7.66 -18.17 15.49
CA LEU A 428 -7.19 -17.01 16.24
C LEU A 428 -6.63 -17.41 17.62
N PRO A 429 -5.80 -16.58 18.26
CA PRO A 429 -5.46 -16.77 19.68
C PRO A 429 -6.72 -16.65 20.56
N SER A 430 -6.86 -17.54 21.54
CA SER A 430 -7.85 -17.37 22.61
C SER A 430 -7.43 -16.28 23.61
N ALA A 431 -8.34 -15.80 24.45
CA ALA A 431 -8.05 -14.86 25.55
C ALA A 431 -6.83 -15.27 26.38
N LYS A 432 -6.75 -16.54 26.79
CA LYS A 432 -5.60 -17.11 27.52
C LYS A 432 -4.31 -17.07 26.70
N GLN A 433 -4.39 -17.34 25.39
CA GLN A 433 -3.20 -17.29 24.53
C GLN A 433 -2.74 -15.86 24.29
N PHE A 434 -3.65 -14.89 24.09
CA PHE A 434 -3.30 -13.47 24.04
C PHE A 434 -2.57 -13.02 25.32
N ALA A 435 -3.07 -13.42 26.50
CA ALA A 435 -2.43 -13.12 27.77
C ALA A 435 -0.98 -13.64 27.89
N GLN A 436 -0.66 -14.73 27.16
CA GLN A 436 0.63 -15.41 27.17
C GLN A 436 1.60 -14.97 26.07
N ILE A 437 1.16 -14.14 25.12
CA ILE A 437 2.06 -13.53 24.13
C ILE A 437 2.80 -12.38 24.84
N ASP A 438 4.07 -12.61 25.12
CA ASP A 438 4.96 -11.78 25.95
C ASP A 438 6.17 -11.24 25.18
N ILE A 439 6.08 -11.21 23.85
CA ILE A 439 7.08 -10.65 22.93
C ILE A 439 6.65 -9.26 22.43
N PRO A 440 7.59 -8.39 22.01
CA PRO A 440 7.28 -7.17 21.27
C PRO A 440 6.48 -7.43 20.00
N VAL A 441 5.47 -6.58 19.77
CA VAL A 441 4.57 -6.63 18.62
C VAL A 441 4.47 -5.25 17.98
N LEU A 442 4.71 -5.17 16.67
CA LEU A 442 4.36 -4.01 15.84
C LEU A 442 3.24 -4.40 14.86
N GLY A 443 2.13 -3.68 14.89
CA GLY A 443 1.09 -3.74 13.87
C GLY A 443 1.05 -2.44 13.06
N ILE A 444 0.99 -2.54 11.74
CA ILE A 444 0.82 -1.41 10.82
C ILE A 444 -0.50 -1.59 10.07
N ALA A 445 -1.29 -0.54 9.91
CA ALA A 445 -2.59 -0.58 9.24
C ALA A 445 -2.87 0.73 8.49
N GLY A 446 -4.00 0.78 7.79
CA GLY A 446 -4.45 2.00 7.11
C GLY A 446 -5.96 2.15 7.12
N TYR A 447 -6.44 3.39 7.05
CA TYR A 447 -7.86 3.77 7.11
C TYR A 447 -8.69 3.27 5.91
N TYR A 448 -8.02 2.84 4.83
CA TYR A 448 -8.66 2.60 3.54
C TYR A 448 -8.54 1.15 3.03
N GLY A 449 -8.76 0.16 3.90
CA GLY A 449 -8.98 -1.23 3.47
C GLY A 449 -8.07 -2.27 4.11
N ALA A 450 -7.50 -1.98 5.29
CA ALA A 450 -6.47 -2.83 5.89
C ALA A 450 -6.47 -2.82 7.44
N GLU A 451 -7.48 -2.24 8.10
CA GLU A 451 -7.43 -2.04 9.55
C GLU A 451 -8.12 -3.11 10.41
N ALA A 452 -9.16 -3.81 9.94
CA ALA A 452 -10.00 -4.62 10.85
C ALA A 452 -9.22 -5.71 11.61
N GLY A 453 -8.45 -6.55 10.91
CA GLY A 453 -7.63 -7.57 11.57
C GLY A 453 -6.52 -6.97 12.44
N ALA A 454 -5.87 -5.89 12.00
CA ALA A 454 -4.86 -5.19 12.79
C ALA A 454 -5.43 -4.64 14.11
N LEU A 455 -6.59 -3.99 14.04
CA LEU A 455 -7.32 -3.46 15.20
C LEU A 455 -7.75 -4.61 16.12
N TYR A 456 -8.29 -5.70 15.56
CA TYR A 456 -8.68 -6.89 16.34
C TYR A 456 -7.51 -7.44 17.15
N PHE A 457 -6.37 -7.73 16.51
CA PHE A 457 -5.22 -8.28 17.22
C PHE A 457 -4.64 -7.33 18.26
N HIS A 458 -4.52 -6.03 17.94
CA HIS A 458 -4.03 -5.03 18.88
C HIS A 458 -4.94 -4.92 20.11
N GLN A 459 -6.26 -4.78 19.89
CA GLN A 459 -7.24 -4.64 20.96
C GLN A 459 -7.33 -5.89 21.83
N GLU A 460 -7.42 -7.09 21.25
CA GLU A 460 -7.53 -8.33 22.02
C GLU A 460 -6.23 -8.66 22.76
N HIS A 461 -5.05 -8.35 22.21
CA HIS A 461 -3.80 -8.53 22.93
C HIS A 461 -3.71 -7.60 24.15
N ARG A 462 -4.01 -6.30 23.98
CA ARG A 462 -4.02 -5.33 25.10
C ARG A 462 -5.12 -5.62 26.12
N ARG A 463 -6.30 -6.05 25.69
CA ARG A 463 -7.42 -6.41 26.58
C ARG A 463 -7.07 -7.57 27.49
N ASN A 464 -6.39 -8.59 26.96
CA ASN A 464 -6.03 -9.78 27.72
C ASN A 464 -4.64 -9.68 28.39
N ARG A 465 -3.83 -8.68 28.00
CA ARG A 465 -2.52 -8.35 28.59
C ARG A 465 -2.31 -6.82 28.56
N PRO A 466 -2.83 -6.06 29.54
CA PRO A 466 -2.74 -4.59 29.55
C PRO A 466 -1.33 -4.03 29.42
N GLN A 467 -0.34 -4.75 29.95
CA GLN A 467 1.10 -4.45 29.92
C GLN A 467 1.84 -4.95 28.67
N ALA A 468 1.14 -5.47 27.66
CA ALA A 468 1.76 -5.97 26.45
C ALA A 468 2.59 -4.89 25.72
N ASP A 469 3.75 -5.29 25.20
CA ASP A 469 4.57 -4.44 24.34
C ASP A 469 4.05 -4.45 22.90
N THR A 470 2.85 -3.89 22.74
CA THR A 470 2.10 -3.92 21.46
C THR A 470 1.93 -2.50 20.96
N THR A 471 2.53 -2.23 19.81
CA THR A 471 2.49 -0.94 19.14
C THR A 471 1.65 -1.03 17.87
N LEU A 472 0.74 -0.09 17.66
CA LEU A 472 -0.03 0.09 16.42
C LEU A 472 0.43 1.40 15.74
N LEU A 473 0.67 1.33 14.44
CA LEU A 473 0.81 2.48 13.56
C LEU A 473 -0.30 2.44 12.51
N ILE A 474 -1.04 3.52 12.33
CA ILE A 474 -2.15 3.58 11.38
C ILE A 474 -2.24 4.94 10.69
N GLY A 475 -2.48 4.97 9.39
CA GLY A 475 -2.55 6.22 8.62
C GLY A 475 -3.43 6.12 7.38
N PRO A 476 -3.41 7.13 6.50
CA PRO A 476 -4.24 7.19 5.31
C PRO A 476 -3.68 6.29 4.20
N TYR A 477 -3.71 4.98 4.43
CA TYR A 477 -3.19 3.97 3.53
C TYR A 477 -4.26 2.93 3.19
N ASP A 478 -4.15 2.36 2.00
CA ASP A 478 -4.84 1.15 1.57
C ASP A 478 -3.88 -0.06 1.60
N ALA A 479 -4.36 -1.23 1.19
CA ALA A 479 -3.56 -2.46 1.20
C ALA A 479 -2.29 -2.38 0.33
N ASP A 480 -2.30 -1.61 -0.76
CA ASP A 480 -1.16 -1.49 -1.68
C ASP A 480 -0.14 -0.47 -1.19
N SER A 481 -0.58 0.72 -0.81
CA SER A 481 0.29 1.77 -0.27
C SER A 481 0.95 1.37 1.05
N ILE A 482 0.33 0.51 1.86
CA ILE A 482 0.99 -0.09 3.03
C ILE A 482 2.21 -0.93 2.61
N ARG A 483 2.10 -1.72 1.54
CA ARG A 483 3.19 -2.59 1.05
C ARG A 483 4.29 -1.84 0.30
N LEU A 484 3.90 -0.83 -0.47
CA LEU A 484 4.80 -0.08 -1.33
C LEU A 484 5.47 1.10 -0.60
N GLY A 485 4.77 1.71 0.36
CA GLY A 485 5.20 2.90 1.07
C GLY A 485 5.21 4.17 0.20
N THR A 486 5.41 5.34 0.83
CA THR A 486 5.76 6.62 0.19
C THR A 486 4.80 7.21 -0.87
N ALA A 487 3.63 6.61 -1.09
CA ALA A 487 2.67 7.09 -2.08
C ALA A 487 2.28 8.56 -1.83
N ALA A 488 2.35 9.40 -2.87
CA ALA A 488 1.92 10.80 -2.76
C ALA A 488 0.41 10.97 -3.00
N GLN A 489 -0.19 10.04 -3.73
CA GLN A 489 -1.60 10.03 -4.10
C GLN A 489 -2.21 8.69 -3.75
N LEU A 490 -3.46 8.72 -3.31
CA LEU A 490 -4.25 7.56 -2.97
C LEU A 490 -5.67 7.76 -3.48
N ARG A 491 -6.07 7.07 -4.55
CA ARG A 491 -7.47 7.03 -5.05
C ARG A 491 -8.14 8.43 -5.13
N GLY A 492 -7.41 9.41 -5.67
CA GLY A 492 -7.86 10.80 -5.83
C GLY A 492 -7.61 11.74 -4.64
N TYR A 493 -6.99 11.24 -3.56
CA TYR A 493 -6.58 12.01 -2.39
C TYR A 493 -5.06 12.20 -2.35
N THR A 494 -4.60 13.43 -2.12
CA THR A 494 -3.17 13.73 -1.92
C THR A 494 -2.80 13.50 -0.47
N LEU A 495 -1.83 12.62 -0.21
CA LEU A 495 -1.36 12.37 1.15
C LEU A 495 -0.53 13.55 1.65
N ASP A 496 -0.72 13.88 2.93
CA ASP A 496 0.08 14.85 3.65
C ASP A 496 1.57 14.44 3.61
N PRO A 497 2.53 15.37 3.47
CA PRO A 497 3.95 15.07 3.42
C PRO A 497 4.44 14.13 4.53
N THR A 498 4.02 14.34 5.77
CA THR A 498 4.40 13.50 6.92
C THR A 498 3.81 12.09 6.87
N ALA A 499 2.74 11.87 6.10
CA ALA A 499 2.15 10.55 5.89
C ALA A 499 2.92 9.71 4.85
N ARG A 500 3.88 10.28 4.11
CA ARG A 500 4.60 9.57 3.04
C ARG A 500 5.77 8.76 3.60
N VAL A 501 5.44 7.78 4.44
CA VAL A 501 6.42 6.95 5.16
C VAL A 501 6.72 5.69 4.36
N ASP A 502 8.00 5.28 4.32
CA ASP A 502 8.39 3.94 3.88
C ASP A 502 8.09 2.95 5.01
N LEU A 503 6.86 2.43 5.02
CA LEU A 503 6.36 1.51 6.05
C LEU A 503 7.12 0.17 6.06
N PRO A 504 7.46 -0.45 4.91
CA PRO A 504 8.36 -1.61 4.90
C PRO A 504 9.71 -1.34 5.57
N GLU A 505 10.34 -0.19 5.30
CA GLU A 505 11.61 0.18 5.92
C GLU A 505 11.46 0.42 7.43
N LEU A 506 10.43 1.15 7.85
CA LEU A 506 10.13 1.38 9.26
C LEU A 506 10.00 0.07 10.06
N ARG A 507 9.43 -0.97 9.44
CA ARG A 507 9.33 -2.31 10.03
C ARG A 507 10.72 -2.92 10.28
N TYR A 508 11.67 -2.79 9.35
CA TYR A 508 13.05 -3.24 9.55
C TYR A 508 13.80 -2.42 10.60
N GLN A 509 13.61 -1.10 10.63
CA GLN A 509 14.18 -0.24 11.68
C GLN A 509 13.65 -0.62 13.07
N TRP A 510 12.38 -1.01 13.17
CA TRP A 510 11.82 -1.54 14.41
C TRP A 510 12.45 -2.89 14.79
N PHE A 511 12.70 -3.79 13.83
CA PHE A 511 13.46 -5.02 14.13
C PHE A 511 14.90 -4.73 14.57
N ASP A 512 15.56 -3.73 13.99
CA ASP A 512 16.90 -3.32 14.42
C ASP A 512 16.90 -2.80 15.86
N HIS A 513 15.84 -2.09 16.26
CA HIS A 513 15.64 -1.72 17.67
C HIS A 513 15.54 -2.95 18.57
N VAL A 514 14.72 -3.94 18.18
CA VAL A 514 14.47 -5.15 18.98
C VAL A 514 15.67 -6.10 19.03
N PHE A 515 16.34 -6.34 17.90
CA PHE A 515 17.38 -7.38 17.78
C PHE A 515 18.80 -6.86 17.87
N LYS A 516 19.03 -5.60 17.53
CA LYS A 516 20.37 -5.00 17.41
C LYS A 516 20.59 -3.81 18.35
N GLY A 517 19.59 -3.46 19.18
CA GLY A 517 19.68 -2.35 20.13
C GLY A 517 19.72 -0.97 19.47
N ALA A 518 19.25 -0.85 18.21
CA ALA A 518 19.13 0.45 17.55
C ALA A 518 18.10 1.34 18.28
N LYS A 519 18.12 2.65 18.00
CA LYS A 519 17.08 3.55 18.52
C LYS A 519 15.72 3.17 17.93
N LYS A 520 14.67 3.20 18.76
CA LYS A 520 13.29 3.00 18.28
C LYS A 520 12.98 4.08 17.23
N PRO A 521 12.30 3.74 16.11
CA PRO A 521 11.87 4.74 15.14
C PRO A 521 11.10 5.86 15.81
N SER A 522 11.45 7.12 15.51
CA SER A 522 10.85 8.31 16.13
C SER A 522 9.35 8.46 15.89
N LEU A 523 8.82 7.76 14.88
CA LEU A 523 7.39 7.70 14.59
C LEU A 523 6.60 6.82 15.57
N LEU A 524 7.27 5.93 16.28
CA LEU A 524 6.68 4.96 17.20
C LEU A 524 6.82 5.43 18.66
N GLN A 525 6.33 6.62 18.98
CA GLN A 525 6.53 7.24 20.29
C GLN A 525 5.69 6.58 21.40
N ASP A 526 4.52 6.04 21.07
CA ASP A 526 3.62 5.41 22.04
C ASP A 526 3.01 4.10 21.49
N ARG A 527 2.02 3.53 22.19
CA ARG A 527 1.34 2.27 21.85
C ARG A 527 0.42 2.38 20.64
N VAL A 528 -0.13 3.56 20.39
CA VAL A 528 -0.96 3.85 19.21
C VAL A 528 -0.40 5.12 18.58
N ASN A 529 -0.04 5.03 17.31
CA ASN A 529 0.56 6.11 16.54
C ASN A 529 -0.30 6.28 15.29
N TYR A 530 -0.90 7.45 15.11
CA TYR A 530 -1.88 7.66 14.04
C TYR A 530 -1.66 8.98 13.32
N GLN A 531 -1.84 8.98 12.00
CA GLN A 531 -1.68 10.18 11.19
C GLN A 531 -3.01 10.92 11.11
N VAL A 532 -3.01 12.22 11.45
CA VAL A 532 -4.20 13.06 11.36
C VAL A 532 -4.25 13.70 9.99
N MET A 533 -5.12 13.18 9.12
CA MET A 533 -5.28 13.70 7.75
C MET A 533 -5.67 15.18 7.77
N GLY A 534 -5.04 15.97 6.90
CA GLY A 534 -5.27 17.41 6.78
C GLY A 534 -4.63 18.26 7.88
N ALA A 535 -4.05 17.64 8.92
CA ALA A 535 -3.20 18.33 9.89
C ALA A 535 -1.71 18.22 9.56
N ASP A 536 -1.31 17.31 8.67
CA ASP A 536 0.09 16.97 8.38
C ASP A 536 0.91 16.63 9.64
N GLU A 537 0.27 15.91 10.57
CA GLU A 537 0.86 15.56 11.87
C GLU A 537 0.58 14.11 12.26
N TRP A 538 1.53 13.52 12.98
CA TRP A 538 1.35 12.26 13.69
C TRP A 538 1.02 12.52 15.15
N ARG A 539 0.05 11.76 15.67
CA ARG A 539 -0.34 11.74 17.08
C ARG A 539 0.05 10.42 17.71
N HIS A 540 0.27 10.48 19.01
CA HIS A 540 0.73 9.35 19.81
C HIS A 540 -0.13 9.23 21.06
N ALA A 541 -0.65 8.03 21.33
CA ALA A 541 -1.56 7.77 22.44
C ALA A 541 -1.32 6.38 23.06
N PRO A 542 -1.64 6.19 24.35
CA PRO A 542 -1.44 4.92 25.04
C PRO A 542 -2.49 3.85 24.65
N ALA A 543 -3.63 4.26 24.08
CA ALA A 543 -4.74 3.40 23.69
C ALA A 543 -5.63 4.05 22.63
N LEU A 544 -6.41 3.23 21.92
CA LEU A 544 -7.39 3.68 20.91
C LEU A 544 -8.61 4.37 21.53
N ASP A 545 -9.01 4.02 22.75
CA ASP A 545 -10.10 4.68 23.47
C ASP A 545 -9.53 5.45 24.66
N ALA A 546 -8.63 6.40 24.40
CA ALA A 546 -8.03 7.21 25.44
C ALA A 546 -9.07 8.11 26.14
N PRO A 547 -9.03 8.25 27.48
CA PRO A 547 -10.09 8.94 28.25
C PRO A 547 -10.14 10.47 28.02
N ASP A 548 -9.12 11.06 27.39
CA ASP A 548 -9.07 12.46 26.96
C ASP A 548 -9.92 12.75 25.70
N ARG A 549 -10.47 11.71 25.06
CA ARG A 549 -11.29 11.86 23.85
C ARG A 549 -12.75 12.18 24.19
N ASN A 550 -13.26 13.26 23.58
CA ASN A 550 -14.68 13.59 23.63
C ASN A 550 -15.48 12.68 22.70
N ARG A 551 -16.80 12.60 22.92
CA ARG A 551 -17.72 11.90 22.03
C ARG A 551 -18.71 12.90 21.44
N LEU A 552 -18.65 13.09 20.13
CA LEU A 552 -19.66 13.82 19.40
C LEU A 552 -20.78 12.85 19.03
N ARG A 553 -21.93 12.98 19.72
CA ARG A 553 -23.16 12.24 19.39
C ARG A 553 -23.98 13.05 18.38
N LEU A 554 -24.38 12.40 17.29
CA LEU A 554 -25.18 12.98 16.21
C LEU A 554 -26.40 12.09 15.95
N TYR A 555 -27.58 12.62 16.25
CA TYR A 555 -28.88 12.04 15.95
C TYR A 555 -29.26 12.28 14.49
N LEU A 556 -29.90 11.29 13.88
CA LEU A 556 -30.45 11.38 12.53
C LEU A 556 -31.79 12.11 12.60
N ASP A 557 -31.87 13.33 12.06
CA ASP A 557 -33.13 14.07 12.00
C ASP A 557 -34.08 13.39 10.99
N THR A 558 -35.15 12.81 11.53
CA THR A 558 -36.09 11.99 10.77
C THR A 558 -37.21 12.78 10.10
N ARG A 559 -37.30 14.09 10.35
CA ARG A 559 -38.34 14.96 9.78
C ARG A 559 -38.15 15.11 8.26
N GLU A 560 -39.26 15.16 7.53
CA GLU A 560 -39.23 15.50 6.11
C GLU A 560 -38.95 16.99 5.93
N ARG A 561 -38.03 17.32 5.03
CA ARG A 561 -37.64 18.69 4.66
C ARG A 561 -37.29 18.74 3.19
N ASP A 562 -37.44 19.91 2.58
CA ASP A 562 -36.83 20.19 1.28
C ASP A 562 -35.30 20.26 1.45
N GLY A 563 -34.59 19.28 0.89
CA GLY A 563 -33.13 19.18 0.95
C GLY A 563 -32.61 17.99 1.78
N PRO A 564 -31.29 17.93 2.04
CA PRO A 564 -30.67 16.83 2.78
C PRO A 564 -31.16 16.80 4.24
N ARG A 565 -31.36 15.59 4.77
CA ARG A 565 -31.72 15.40 6.19
C ARG A 565 -30.56 15.88 7.08
N ARG A 566 -30.85 16.26 8.32
CA ARG A 566 -29.86 16.86 9.23
C ARG A 566 -29.27 15.84 10.20
N LEU A 567 -28.02 16.04 10.60
CA LEU A 567 -27.43 15.47 11.81
C LEU A 567 -27.47 16.51 12.93
N SER A 568 -28.04 16.15 14.08
CA SER A 568 -28.24 17.05 15.21
C SER A 568 -27.63 16.51 16.50
N GLN A 569 -27.19 17.38 17.42
CA GLN A 569 -26.68 16.94 18.73
C GLN A 569 -27.78 16.52 19.72
N SER A 570 -29.05 16.69 19.33
CA SER A 570 -30.22 16.28 20.11
C SER A 570 -31.23 15.56 19.20
N PRO A 571 -32.03 14.63 19.73
CA PRO A 571 -33.09 13.96 18.96
C PRO A 571 -34.07 14.96 18.33
N SER A 572 -34.68 14.58 17.21
CA SER A 572 -35.81 15.33 16.66
C SER A 572 -37.03 15.23 17.60
N GLU A 573 -37.76 16.34 17.74
CA GLU A 573 -39.06 16.34 18.41
C GLU A 573 -40.13 15.72 17.50
N GLY A 574 -41.07 14.97 18.09
CA GLY A 574 -42.17 14.30 17.38
C GLY A 574 -41.91 12.82 17.05
N ASP A 575 -42.85 12.20 16.33
CA ASP A 575 -42.88 10.78 15.97
C ASP A 575 -42.51 10.50 14.50
N GLY A 576 -41.94 11.50 13.82
CA GLY A 576 -41.52 11.40 12.42
C GLY A 576 -40.45 10.32 12.20
N SER A 577 -40.48 9.70 11.01
CA SER A 577 -39.53 8.64 10.63
C SER A 577 -38.93 8.89 9.25
N ALA A 578 -37.64 8.57 9.08
CA ALA A 578 -36.99 8.55 7.77
C ALA A 578 -37.12 7.15 7.17
N GLN A 579 -37.58 7.02 5.92
CA GLN A 579 -37.75 5.71 5.29
C GLN A 579 -36.82 5.54 4.08
N LEU A 580 -36.23 4.35 3.95
CA LEU A 580 -35.56 3.89 2.74
C LEU A 580 -36.22 2.61 2.25
N SER A 581 -36.45 2.50 0.95
CA SER A 581 -37.01 1.33 0.28
C SER A 581 -36.09 0.91 -0.85
N VAL A 582 -35.61 -0.32 -0.84
CA VAL A 582 -34.74 -0.87 -1.88
C VAL A 582 -35.36 -2.14 -2.44
N ASP A 583 -35.59 -2.15 -3.74
CA ASP A 583 -35.98 -3.36 -4.45
C ASP A 583 -34.72 -4.19 -4.74
N LEU A 584 -34.60 -5.34 -4.06
CA LEU A 584 -33.49 -6.27 -4.27
C LEU A 584 -33.71 -7.20 -5.46
N ALA A 585 -34.92 -7.23 -6.06
CA ALA A 585 -35.19 -7.99 -7.27
C ALA A 585 -34.68 -7.26 -8.53
N ASP A 586 -34.66 -5.92 -8.51
CA ASP A 586 -34.06 -5.13 -9.56
C ASP A 586 -32.54 -5.36 -9.62
N ARG A 587 -32.04 -5.83 -10.77
CA ARG A 587 -30.62 -6.08 -11.03
C ARG A 587 -30.03 -5.16 -12.11
N SER A 588 -30.74 -4.09 -12.48
CA SER A 588 -30.27 -3.13 -13.49
C SER A 588 -28.93 -2.47 -13.13
N ASP A 589 -28.57 -2.48 -11.84
CA ASP A 589 -27.32 -1.95 -11.29
C ASP A 589 -26.12 -2.93 -11.35
N ALA A 590 -26.27 -4.10 -11.98
CA ALA A 590 -25.25 -5.15 -12.03
C ALA A 590 -23.88 -4.70 -12.55
N ARG A 591 -23.87 -3.75 -13.50
CA ARG A 591 -22.64 -3.24 -14.14
C ARG A 591 -22.23 -1.85 -13.66
N ILE A 592 -22.94 -1.29 -12.69
CA ILE A 592 -22.60 0.02 -12.16
C ILE A 592 -21.47 -0.17 -11.13
N PRO A 593 -20.25 0.31 -11.40
CA PRO A 593 -19.13 0.14 -10.51
C PRO A 593 -19.39 0.79 -9.15
N TRP A 594 -18.83 0.22 -8.09
CA TRP A 594 -18.87 0.88 -6.79
C TRP A 594 -17.84 2.02 -6.78
N PRO A 595 -18.21 3.22 -6.32
CA PRO A 595 -17.29 4.34 -6.25
C PRO A 595 -16.11 4.03 -5.32
N ASP A 596 -14.90 4.21 -5.84
CA ASP A 596 -13.65 3.88 -5.17
C ASP A 596 -12.82 5.12 -4.83
N ALA A 597 -13.27 6.31 -5.21
CA ALA A 597 -12.55 7.55 -4.95
C ALA A 597 -12.66 7.95 -3.48
N LEU A 598 -11.53 8.32 -2.87
CA LEU A 598 -11.50 8.88 -1.51
C LEU A 598 -11.95 10.34 -1.50
N ARG A 599 -11.76 11.04 -2.62
CA ARG A 599 -12.22 12.41 -2.83
C ARG A 599 -13.12 12.48 -4.04
N ALA A 600 -14.32 13.05 -3.88
CA ALA A 600 -15.32 13.12 -4.94
C ALA A 600 -16.10 14.45 -4.91
N ARG A 601 -16.57 14.90 -6.07
CA ARG A 601 -17.47 16.07 -6.18
C ARG A 601 -18.94 15.73 -5.93
N GLN A 602 -19.29 14.45 -6.02
CA GLN A 602 -20.64 13.95 -5.81
C GLN A 602 -20.59 12.73 -4.89
N LEU A 603 -21.54 12.65 -3.97
CA LEU A 603 -21.63 11.51 -3.06
C LEU A 603 -22.17 10.26 -3.76
N PRO A 604 -21.62 9.09 -3.44
CA PRO A 604 -22.12 7.81 -3.93
C PRO A 604 -23.39 7.39 -3.16
N GLY A 605 -24.50 8.12 -3.36
CA GLY A 605 -25.73 8.00 -2.57
C GLY A 605 -26.68 6.85 -2.95
N ARG A 606 -26.25 5.88 -3.77
CA ARG A 606 -27.11 4.78 -4.23
C ARG A 606 -27.61 3.97 -3.03
N ASN A 607 -28.92 3.70 -2.98
CA ASN A 607 -29.57 2.92 -1.91
C ASN A 607 -29.26 3.44 -0.50
N SER A 608 -29.15 4.77 -0.34
CA SER A 608 -28.74 5.41 0.91
C SER A 608 -29.54 6.67 1.21
N LEU A 609 -29.72 6.96 2.49
CA LEU A 609 -30.17 8.25 3.01
C LEU A 609 -28.95 9.10 3.39
N ARG A 610 -28.97 10.38 3.01
CA ARG A 610 -27.94 11.37 3.36
C ARG A 610 -28.39 12.19 4.55
N PHE A 611 -27.53 12.27 5.57
CA PHE A 611 -27.67 13.16 6.72
C PHE A 611 -26.43 14.05 6.84
N ALA A 612 -26.61 15.36 7.01
CA ALA A 612 -25.51 16.32 7.12
C ALA A 612 -25.63 17.18 8.38
N SER A 613 -24.51 17.43 9.08
CA SER A 613 -24.48 18.39 10.18
C SER A 613 -24.65 19.82 9.67
N ASP A 614 -24.87 20.76 10.59
CA ASP A 614 -24.60 22.17 10.30
C ASP A 614 -23.11 22.37 9.99
N PRO A 615 -22.73 23.46 9.30
CA PRO A 615 -21.33 23.81 9.13
C PRO A 615 -20.65 23.90 10.50
N LEU A 616 -19.47 23.32 10.59
CA LEU A 616 -18.69 23.28 11.81
C LEU A 616 -18.29 24.73 12.18
N PRO A 617 -18.57 25.18 13.41
CA PRO A 617 -18.28 26.56 13.81
C PRO A 617 -16.78 26.82 14.02
N LYS A 618 -15.99 25.75 14.15
CA LYS A 618 -14.54 25.76 14.33
C LYS A 618 -13.96 24.45 13.81
N ASP A 619 -12.64 24.42 13.66
CA ASP A 619 -11.91 23.20 13.35
C ASP A 619 -12.19 22.13 14.43
N ILE A 620 -12.36 20.88 14.00
CA ILE A 620 -12.47 19.72 14.90
C ILE A 620 -11.58 18.58 14.39
N GLU A 621 -10.98 17.83 15.31
CA GLU A 621 -10.30 16.58 14.97
C GLU A 621 -11.25 15.42 15.26
N ILE A 622 -11.53 14.60 14.25
CA ILE A 622 -12.11 13.26 14.43
C ILE A 622 -10.94 12.30 14.51
N ASP A 623 -10.87 11.43 15.53
CA ASP A 623 -9.72 10.57 15.76
C ASP A 623 -10.05 9.18 16.32
N GLY A 624 -11.06 8.49 15.79
CA GLY A 624 -11.42 7.18 16.32
C GLY A 624 -12.39 6.37 15.48
N SER A 625 -13.05 5.41 16.15
CA SER A 625 -14.06 4.55 15.53
C SER A 625 -15.45 5.15 15.60
N LEU A 626 -16.28 4.79 14.62
CA LEU A 626 -17.71 5.09 14.58
C LEU A 626 -18.47 4.01 15.35
N ARG A 627 -19.41 4.41 16.20
CA ARG A 627 -20.43 3.50 16.76
C ARG A 627 -21.80 4.17 16.72
N GLY A 628 -22.85 3.43 17.01
CA GLY A 628 -24.18 4.02 17.03
C GLY A 628 -25.25 3.05 17.45
N GLU A 629 -26.46 3.58 17.45
CA GLU A 629 -27.69 2.85 17.73
C GLU A 629 -28.72 3.25 16.69
N PHE A 630 -29.26 2.27 15.98
CA PHE A 630 -30.37 2.47 15.05
C PHE A 630 -31.68 2.06 15.72
N ASP A 631 -32.54 3.05 15.94
CA ASP A 631 -33.92 2.85 16.36
C ASP A 631 -34.79 2.73 15.10
N ILE A 632 -35.14 1.49 14.75
CA ILE A 632 -35.67 1.15 13.43
C ILE A 632 -36.95 0.32 13.47
N THR A 633 -37.74 0.44 12.41
CA THR A 633 -38.78 -0.55 12.05
C THR A 633 -38.45 -1.16 10.67
N PRO A 634 -37.92 -2.39 10.62
CA PRO A 634 -37.63 -3.09 9.37
C PRO A 634 -38.89 -3.79 8.83
N SER A 635 -39.06 -3.89 7.50
CA SER A 635 -40.18 -4.63 6.87
C SER A 635 -39.93 -6.14 6.70
N ARG A 636 -38.73 -6.57 7.09
CA ARG A 636 -38.15 -7.90 6.88
C ARG A 636 -37.48 -8.38 8.17
N GLN A 637 -37.19 -9.68 8.24
CA GLN A 637 -36.59 -10.30 9.42
C GLN A 637 -35.06 -10.17 9.47
N ASP A 638 -34.47 -9.66 8.41
CA ASP A 638 -33.04 -9.34 8.35
C ASP A 638 -32.79 -8.26 7.28
N VAL A 639 -31.65 -7.58 7.39
CA VAL A 639 -31.21 -6.55 6.46
C VAL A 639 -29.71 -6.35 6.59
N ASP A 640 -29.02 -6.08 5.48
CA ASP A 640 -27.61 -5.69 5.49
C ASP A 640 -27.53 -4.15 5.39
N PHE A 641 -26.93 -3.50 6.38
CA PHE A 641 -26.74 -2.04 6.44
C PHE A 641 -25.37 -1.65 5.91
N SER A 642 -25.30 -0.46 5.31
CA SER A 642 -24.06 0.23 4.94
C SER A 642 -23.99 1.57 5.65
N VAL A 643 -22.85 1.86 6.28
CA VAL A 643 -22.61 3.13 6.96
C VAL A 643 -21.31 3.74 6.42
N SER A 644 -21.41 4.96 5.89
CA SER A 644 -20.26 5.70 5.35
C SER A 644 -20.23 7.11 5.91
N LEU A 645 -19.04 7.62 6.22
CA LEU A 645 -18.85 8.94 6.80
C LEU A 645 -17.91 9.77 5.94
N TYR A 646 -18.33 11.01 5.66
CA TYR A 646 -17.63 11.96 4.82
C TYR A 646 -17.46 13.30 5.53
N GLU A 647 -16.40 14.02 5.20
CA GLU A 647 -16.38 15.48 5.29
C GLU A 647 -16.94 16.06 3.98
N GLU A 648 -17.94 16.93 4.06
CA GLU A 648 -18.25 17.88 2.98
C GLU A 648 -17.49 19.16 3.28
N THR A 649 -16.46 19.44 2.48
CA THR A 649 -15.61 20.63 2.66
C THR A 649 -16.40 21.91 2.39
N ALA A 650 -15.91 23.05 2.88
CA ALA A 650 -16.52 24.36 2.59
C ALA A 650 -16.66 24.66 1.07
N ASN A 651 -15.83 24.02 0.24
CA ASN A 651 -15.87 24.15 -1.23
C ASN A 651 -16.82 23.14 -1.91
N GLY A 652 -17.50 22.28 -1.15
CA GLY A 652 -18.47 21.31 -1.66
C GLY A 652 -17.88 19.97 -2.12
N ASP A 653 -16.56 19.75 -2.00
CA ASP A 653 -15.96 18.42 -2.21
C ASP A 653 -16.25 17.49 -1.03
N TYR A 654 -16.36 16.19 -1.30
CA TYR A 654 -16.52 15.14 -0.31
C TYR A 654 -15.23 14.35 -0.12
N GLN A 655 -14.78 14.23 1.13
CA GLN A 655 -13.68 13.36 1.52
C GLN A 655 -14.22 12.19 2.34
N LEU A 656 -13.98 10.96 1.88
CA LEU A 656 -14.30 9.74 2.62
C LEU A 656 -13.38 9.63 3.84
N LEU A 657 -13.97 9.43 5.02
CA LEU A 657 -13.20 9.36 6.26
C LEU A 657 -12.67 7.96 6.55
N PHE A 658 -13.45 6.91 6.25
CA PHE A 658 -13.04 5.50 6.36
C PHE A 658 -13.79 4.64 5.34
N GLU A 659 -13.29 3.44 5.02
CA GLU A 659 -13.97 2.51 4.11
C GLU A 659 -15.37 2.10 4.58
N PRO A 660 -16.42 2.17 3.73
CA PRO A 660 -17.80 1.86 4.12
C PRO A 660 -17.91 0.61 5.01
N TYR A 661 -18.59 0.78 6.13
CA TYR A 661 -18.83 -0.31 7.08
C TYR A 661 -20.16 -0.98 6.74
N ASP A 662 -20.06 -2.14 6.12
CA ASP A 662 -21.20 -2.98 5.80
C ASP A 662 -21.35 -4.08 6.84
N PHE A 663 -22.55 -4.26 7.38
CA PHE A 663 -22.82 -5.28 8.38
C PHE A 663 -24.24 -5.83 8.30
N ARG A 664 -24.38 -7.10 8.66
CA ARG A 664 -25.66 -7.78 8.76
C ARG A 664 -26.34 -7.45 10.07
N ALA A 665 -27.55 -6.90 10.01
CA ALA A 665 -28.29 -6.46 11.18
C ALA A 665 -28.53 -7.60 12.18
N SER A 666 -28.80 -8.81 11.71
CA SER A 666 -28.98 -9.97 12.60
C SER A 666 -27.71 -10.40 13.36
N TYR A 667 -26.55 -9.81 13.08
CA TYR A 667 -25.31 -10.00 13.86
C TYR A 667 -24.83 -8.72 14.55
N ALA A 668 -25.59 -7.62 14.47
CA ALA A 668 -25.19 -6.38 15.11
C ALA A 668 -25.05 -6.58 16.63
N GLY A 669 -23.94 -6.10 17.19
CA GLY A 669 -23.58 -6.33 18.59
C GLY A 669 -23.14 -7.75 18.96
N HIS A 670 -23.34 -8.76 18.09
CA HIS A 670 -23.00 -10.16 18.41
C HIS A 670 -22.56 -10.99 17.18
N ARG A 671 -21.28 -10.95 16.81
CA ARG A 671 -20.73 -11.68 15.64
C ARG A 671 -20.87 -13.22 15.66
N VAL A 672 -21.15 -13.81 16.82
CA VAL A 672 -21.22 -15.27 17.01
C VAL A 672 -22.64 -15.82 16.90
N TYR A 673 -23.65 -15.04 17.29
CA TYR A 673 -25.03 -15.51 17.38
C TYR A 673 -25.90 -14.63 16.51
N ARG A 674 -26.66 -15.29 15.62
CA ARG A 674 -27.59 -14.60 14.73
C ARG A 674 -28.92 -14.38 15.44
N HIS A 675 -29.31 -13.13 15.60
CA HIS A 675 -30.59 -12.72 16.18
C HIS A 675 -31.43 -12.03 15.11
N LEU A 676 -32.46 -12.71 14.59
CA LEU A 676 -33.33 -12.12 13.57
C LEU A 676 -34.08 -10.90 14.10
N LEU A 677 -34.32 -9.94 13.22
CA LEU A 677 -35.12 -8.76 13.49
C LEU A 677 -36.60 -9.11 13.52
N ARG A 678 -37.36 -8.30 14.27
CA ARG A 678 -38.83 -8.41 14.31
C ARG A 678 -39.44 -7.53 13.21
N ALA A 679 -39.89 -8.16 12.13
CA ALA A 679 -40.44 -7.44 10.98
C ALA A 679 -41.71 -6.67 11.37
N GLY A 680 -41.77 -5.37 11.06
CA GLY A 680 -42.89 -4.49 11.37
C GLY A 680 -42.84 -3.86 12.78
N GLU A 681 -41.92 -4.32 13.65
CA GLU A 681 -41.79 -3.81 15.01
C GLU A 681 -40.64 -2.80 15.15
N ARG A 682 -40.85 -1.75 15.95
CA ARG A 682 -39.80 -0.80 16.34
C ARG A 682 -38.82 -1.49 17.30
N GLN A 683 -37.53 -1.40 17.02
CA GLN A 683 -36.48 -2.02 17.81
C GLN A 683 -35.16 -1.24 17.71
N SER A 684 -34.34 -1.35 18.74
CA SER A 684 -33.01 -0.74 18.80
C SER A 684 -31.94 -1.73 18.35
N LEU A 685 -30.96 -1.24 17.58
CA LEU A 685 -29.86 -2.00 17.02
C LEU A 685 -28.53 -1.26 17.25
N ALA A 686 -27.78 -1.67 18.26
CA ALA A 686 -26.45 -1.14 18.53
C ALA A 686 -25.40 -1.73 17.58
N PHE A 687 -24.45 -0.91 17.13
CA PHE A 687 -23.33 -1.35 16.29
C PHE A 687 -22.04 -0.59 16.61
N THR A 688 -20.91 -1.17 16.24
CA THR A 688 -19.59 -0.53 16.31
C THR A 688 -18.85 -0.86 15.03
N ALA A 689 -18.43 0.17 14.30
CA ALA A 689 -17.64 0.00 13.10
C ALA A 689 -16.24 -0.49 13.46
N GLU A 690 -15.80 -1.54 12.79
CA GLU A 690 -14.43 -2.08 12.89
C GLU A 690 -13.48 -1.30 11.97
N ARG A 691 -13.54 0.03 12.12
CA ARG A 691 -12.89 1.04 11.28
C ARG A 691 -12.38 2.15 12.17
N LEU A 692 -11.27 2.76 11.77
CA LEU A 692 -10.72 3.94 12.43
C LEU A 692 -10.36 4.98 11.39
N THR A 693 -10.48 6.24 11.76
CA THR A 693 -10.01 7.37 10.96
C THR A 693 -9.46 8.45 11.87
N ALA A 694 -8.53 9.24 11.34
CA ALA A 694 -8.14 10.49 11.97
C ALA A 694 -8.06 11.59 10.92
N ARG A 695 -8.78 12.69 11.15
CA ARG A 695 -8.82 13.84 10.24
C ARG A 695 -9.16 15.12 10.99
N LYS A 696 -8.44 16.18 10.65
CA LYS A 696 -8.82 17.56 11.01
C LYS A 696 -9.84 18.07 9.99
N LEU A 697 -11.05 18.36 10.44
CA LEU A 697 -12.10 19.00 9.65
C LEU A 697 -12.04 20.50 9.87
N ALA A 698 -12.08 21.28 8.78
CA ALA A 698 -12.00 22.73 8.86
C ALA A 698 -13.34 23.36 9.31
N ALA A 699 -13.27 24.55 9.93
CA ALA A 699 -14.44 25.39 10.11
C ALA A 699 -15.17 25.61 8.76
N GLY A 700 -16.50 25.54 8.79
CA GLY A 700 -17.35 25.61 7.59
C GLY A 700 -17.58 24.26 6.88
N SER A 701 -16.76 23.23 7.13
CA SER A 701 -17.04 21.87 6.67
C SER A 701 -18.27 21.28 7.36
N ARG A 702 -18.87 20.23 6.80
CA ARG A 702 -19.96 19.46 7.41
C ARG A 702 -19.55 18.00 7.58
N ILE A 703 -20.06 17.36 8.62
CA ILE A 703 -20.02 15.90 8.75
C ILE A 703 -21.22 15.35 7.98
N VAL A 704 -20.96 14.43 7.04
CA VAL A 704 -22.01 13.80 6.23
C VAL A 704 -22.01 12.29 6.44
N LEU A 705 -23.15 11.77 6.89
CA LEU A 705 -23.40 10.35 7.11
C LEU A 705 -24.30 9.82 5.97
N LEU A 706 -23.88 8.74 5.34
CA LEU A 706 -24.74 7.92 4.50
C LEU A 706 -25.13 6.65 5.26
N VAL A 707 -26.43 6.42 5.37
CA VAL A 707 -26.99 5.17 5.90
C VAL A 707 -27.79 4.49 4.79
N GLY A 708 -27.35 3.31 4.38
CA GLY A 708 -27.91 2.61 3.24
C GLY A 708 -28.21 1.14 3.47
N LEU A 709 -28.86 0.53 2.49
CA LEU A 709 -29.08 -0.92 2.43
C LEU A 709 -28.14 -1.51 1.38
N VAL A 710 -27.44 -2.59 1.75
CA VAL A 710 -26.42 -3.21 0.90
C VAL A 710 -27.09 -3.92 -0.28
N LYS A 711 -26.76 -3.48 -1.49
CA LYS A 711 -27.17 -4.09 -2.77
C LYS A 711 -26.02 -3.91 -3.77
N ARG A 712 -25.13 -4.92 -3.86
CA ARG A 712 -23.90 -4.85 -4.66
C ARG A 712 -23.52 -6.20 -5.29
N PRO A 713 -22.94 -6.23 -6.51
CA PRO A 713 -22.56 -7.47 -7.19
C PRO A 713 -21.41 -8.26 -6.52
N ASP A 714 -20.55 -7.58 -5.78
CA ASP A 714 -19.28 -8.11 -5.25
C ASP A 714 -19.41 -8.93 -3.95
N ARG A 715 -20.64 -9.28 -3.55
CA ARG A 715 -20.92 -9.89 -2.23
C ARG A 715 -22.24 -10.66 -2.20
N GLN A 716 -22.44 -11.35 -1.08
CA GLN A 716 -23.71 -11.98 -0.74
C GLN A 716 -24.84 -10.94 -0.62
N ILE A 717 -26.04 -11.29 -1.12
CA ILE A 717 -27.25 -10.47 -1.01
C ILE A 717 -28.17 -11.05 0.08
N ASN A 718 -28.58 -10.21 1.03
CA ASN A 718 -29.58 -10.51 2.05
C ASN A 718 -30.96 -9.99 1.61
N TYR A 719 -31.86 -10.89 1.24
CA TYR A 719 -33.23 -10.59 0.82
C TYR A 719 -34.20 -10.43 2.01
N GLY A 720 -33.72 -10.66 3.24
CA GLY A 720 -34.45 -10.40 4.47
C GLY A 720 -35.51 -11.45 4.81
N SER A 721 -35.38 -12.67 4.29
CA SER A 721 -36.36 -13.74 4.51
C SER A 721 -36.24 -14.41 5.88
N GLY A 722 -35.12 -14.21 6.58
CA GLY A 722 -34.78 -14.88 7.84
C GLY A 722 -34.11 -16.25 7.65
N LYS A 723 -34.09 -16.80 6.44
CA LYS A 723 -33.36 -18.04 6.10
C LYS A 723 -31.85 -17.86 6.22
N ASP A 724 -31.11 -18.96 6.10
CA ASP A 724 -29.68 -18.88 5.78
C ASP A 724 -29.51 -18.08 4.47
N VAL A 725 -28.76 -16.98 4.55
CA VAL A 725 -28.57 -16.05 3.43
C VAL A 725 -27.86 -16.73 2.25
N ASN A 726 -27.08 -17.79 2.49
CA ASN A 726 -26.50 -18.56 1.40
C ASN A 726 -27.54 -19.25 0.50
N SER A 727 -28.72 -19.52 1.07
CA SER A 727 -29.82 -20.23 0.43
C SER A 727 -30.89 -19.30 -0.15
N GLU A 728 -30.83 -18.00 0.13
CA GLU A 728 -31.80 -17.04 -0.38
C GLU A 728 -31.59 -16.77 -1.87
N THR A 729 -32.68 -16.46 -2.57
CA THR A 729 -32.72 -16.22 -4.02
C THR A 729 -33.65 -15.06 -4.35
N LEU A 730 -33.77 -14.70 -5.64
CA LEU A 730 -34.79 -13.76 -6.10
C LEU A 730 -36.22 -14.15 -5.70
N ALA A 731 -36.51 -15.43 -5.46
CA ALA A 731 -37.83 -15.86 -4.98
C ALA A 731 -38.17 -15.32 -3.57
N ASP A 732 -37.15 -14.90 -2.80
CA ASP A 732 -37.30 -14.27 -1.48
C ASP A 732 -37.50 -12.74 -1.59
N ALA A 733 -37.13 -12.16 -2.73
CA ALA A 733 -37.23 -10.73 -3.06
C ALA A 733 -38.65 -10.25 -3.41
N LYS A 734 -39.71 -10.94 -2.97
CA LYS A 734 -41.11 -10.69 -3.37
C LYS A 734 -41.63 -9.25 -3.18
N ARG A 735 -41.01 -8.49 -2.28
CA ARG A 735 -41.32 -7.08 -2.00
C ARG A 735 -40.04 -6.33 -1.61
N PRO A 736 -39.97 -5.01 -1.84
CA PRO A 736 -38.83 -4.20 -1.42
C PRO A 736 -38.51 -4.33 0.07
N VAL A 737 -37.22 -4.30 0.40
CA VAL A 737 -36.77 -4.16 1.79
C VAL A 737 -36.95 -2.71 2.17
N ARG A 738 -37.68 -2.47 3.26
CA ARG A 738 -37.97 -1.14 3.79
C ARG A 738 -37.49 -1.05 5.22
N VAL A 739 -36.80 0.04 5.55
CA VAL A 739 -36.41 0.35 6.92
C VAL A 739 -36.86 1.79 7.21
N ARG A 740 -37.54 1.97 8.34
CA ARG A 740 -37.83 3.28 8.92
C ARG A 740 -36.87 3.53 10.07
N TRP A 741 -36.16 4.64 10.07
CA TRP A 741 -35.38 5.14 11.20
C TRP A 741 -36.22 6.15 11.98
N HIS A 742 -36.18 6.06 13.31
CA HIS A 742 -36.88 6.92 14.24
C HIS A 742 -35.91 7.86 14.96
N ALA A 743 -36.45 8.84 15.69
CA ALA A 743 -35.71 9.91 16.35
C ALA A 743 -34.61 9.45 17.33
N GLY A 744 -34.68 8.20 17.83
CA GLY A 744 -33.63 7.61 18.68
C GLY A 744 -32.36 7.21 17.93
N SER A 745 -32.39 7.15 16.60
CA SER A 745 -31.26 6.74 15.77
C SER A 745 -30.13 7.75 15.85
N HIS A 746 -28.93 7.30 16.21
CA HIS A 746 -27.77 8.16 16.35
C HIS A 746 -26.45 7.44 16.09
N VAL A 747 -25.42 8.23 15.83
CA VAL A 747 -24.03 7.80 15.77
C VAL A 747 -23.18 8.59 16.76
N GLU A 748 -22.09 7.99 17.21
CA GLU A 748 -21.06 8.62 18.02
C GLU A 748 -19.71 8.49 17.34
N ILE A 749 -18.99 9.60 17.32
CA ILE A 749 -17.64 9.69 16.77
C ILE A 749 -16.73 10.26 17.86
N GLN A 750 -15.53 9.72 18.01
CA GLN A 750 -14.52 10.29 18.88
C GLN A 750 -13.98 11.58 18.28
N THR A 751 -13.94 12.62 19.10
CA THR A 751 -13.39 13.92 18.73
C THR A 751 -12.41 14.40 19.78
N ARG A 752 -11.43 15.19 19.32
CA ARG A 752 -10.57 15.97 20.21
C ARG A 752 -10.99 17.44 20.12
N GLY A 753 -11.15 18.08 21.28
CA GLY A 753 -11.34 19.52 21.36
C GLY A 753 -10.06 20.26 20.96
N PRO A 754 -10.14 21.55 20.62
CA PRO A 754 -8.93 22.37 20.43
C PRO A 754 -8.07 22.44 21.69
#